data_AF-A0A930W0S3-F1
#
_entry.id   AF-A0A930W0S3-F1
#
_cell.length_a   1.000
_cell.length_b   1.000
_cell.length_c   1.000
_cell.angle_alpha   90.00
_cell.angle_beta   90.00
_cell.angle_gamma   90.00
#
_symmetry.space_group_name_H-M   'P 1'
#
loop_
_entity.id
_entity.type
_entity.pdbx_description
1 polymer ?
#
loop_
_entity_poly.entity_id
_entity_poly.type
_entity_poly.pdbx_seq_one_letter_code
_entity_poly.pdbx_strand_id
1 'polypeptide(L)'
;MPAAPAGVMLMRINVTTLKEIVNANRQAVQQQAQKCQSQIETLNRISTDSGICDSKAYRSMFDYLRRVKVPALMQQVVFLEAYVTDMQTDLDRLSELETDGSGILDTDELTHQLNNLRLINDDIARWIERNREQNPTACFHVTQVMQGNQDFMAHLQQQIDLALTYGSDSSIYASSALEMEILDRASAALEAVHYDSTIATYDLSKADLSWTTADLVGTYTAAVQKLGASGLSGDLMKTVIITLMGESGECCAYGGDPVNLATGNFIYHYDSLVFESRPRMLLRLFYNSHNRKSSSLGRGWTHSFSVSLSIELNRTIVTMEDGHAEIFLGTTENGFKHLLGRANTLTRKEDGYVYTTPAGIKYRFDAQGRCLSVLDRLGRGVFLDYDGNLLIGARNTRGPAIHFAYDAEGRMTHAYDTTKRCLDFSYEENGLVGIKTGSGITTLFSYDEHGYLATVTNARGITELCNAFDPEGRVTRQEFADGGVISYAYDDARMQVIVTNQLENKFTYIHDGLYRTIEVRTGDLVERLSYSEKNLKTRIVNPRGLISRYRFDEVGNLVCARNPLNECTTYEYNTFNEPVHAAVDEITIFQNEYDELGQITKTIDATGNETLFSHDENGDIVSVTHADGSITTFEHNMLGLTTAVTGPQGTTEYTEFNEHGLPVVQTDGSGNKTGYEYDESGNVTSVINAEGNRRSYEYDAVGLHMRMIDYDGVPVSYAYDDVGRPIRFTDKDGHEHRREYDLAGHLIKSINAAGAATTFEYDAKDNLTKMTDALGNSTSFEYDPNGNRIRTLLPDGTSTLAAYDQLDRVCSVCDGLGNTTHYQYDVMGNLVHVVDPMKNHLTWEYDAACRLLSDTDAMGPYDYV
;
A
#
# COMPACT_ATOMS: atom_id res chain seq x y z
N MET A 1 -34.81 -41.69 28.00
CA MET A 1 -34.30 -40.86 26.89
C MET A 1 -35.20 -39.65 26.78
N PRO A 2 -34.62 -38.45 26.91
CA PRO A 2 -34.49 -37.55 25.78
C PRO A 2 -33.02 -37.51 25.32
N ALA A 3 -32.84 -37.10 24.07
CA ALA A 3 -31.67 -37.34 23.23
C ALA A 3 -30.36 -36.80 23.80
N ALA A 4 -29.29 -37.56 23.59
CA ALA A 4 -27.91 -37.10 23.74
C ALA A 4 -27.70 -35.85 22.85
N PRO A 5 -27.00 -34.80 23.35
CA PRO A 5 -26.51 -33.74 22.48
C PRO A 5 -25.52 -34.33 21.48
N ALA A 6 -25.57 -33.84 20.24
CA ALA A 6 -24.71 -34.26 19.14
C ALA A 6 -23.22 -34.19 19.52
N GLY A 7 -22.47 -35.19 19.04
CA GLY A 7 -21.20 -35.62 19.60
C GLY A 7 -20.08 -34.58 19.56
N VAL A 8 -19.48 -34.35 20.73
CA VAL A 8 -18.06 -34.01 20.82
C VAL A 8 -17.30 -35.22 20.27
N MET A 9 -16.58 -35.01 19.17
CA MET A 9 -15.85 -36.07 18.49
C MET A 9 -14.71 -36.52 19.42
N LEU A 10 -14.80 -37.75 19.93
CA LEU A 10 -13.71 -38.42 20.65
C LEU A 10 -12.43 -38.35 19.81
N MET A 11 -11.39 -37.71 20.34
CA MET A 11 -10.15 -37.56 19.59
C MET A 11 -8.93 -38.07 20.38
N ARG A 12 -8.46 -39.25 19.98
CA ARG A 12 -7.15 -39.78 20.37
C ARG A 12 -6.17 -39.57 19.22
N ILE A 13 -5.24 -38.65 19.39
CA ILE A 13 -4.21 -38.34 18.39
C ILE A 13 -2.93 -39.07 18.80
N ASN A 14 -2.49 -40.03 17.99
CA ASN A 14 -1.17 -40.64 18.16
C ASN A 14 -0.12 -39.73 17.51
N VAL A 15 0.40 -38.80 18.32
CA VAL A 15 1.33 -37.75 17.88
C VAL A 15 2.65 -38.37 17.40
N THR A 16 3.10 -39.45 18.03
CA THR A 16 4.32 -40.16 17.63
C THR A 16 4.18 -40.75 16.22
N THR A 17 3.08 -41.45 15.93
CA THR A 17 2.80 -41.97 14.59
C THR A 17 2.63 -40.85 13.56
N LEU A 18 2.05 -39.71 13.95
CA LEU A 18 1.92 -38.55 13.05
C LEU A 18 3.25 -37.90 12.71
N LYS A 19 4.14 -37.73 13.70
CA LYS A 19 5.50 -37.24 13.46
C LYS A 19 6.28 -38.17 12.54
N GLU A 20 6.15 -39.49 12.70
CA GLU A 20 6.76 -40.47 11.80
C GLU A 20 6.26 -40.29 10.36
N ILE A 21 4.94 -40.09 10.18
CA ILE A 21 4.32 -39.88 8.86
C ILE A 21 4.77 -38.55 8.24
N VAL A 22 4.66 -37.44 8.98
CA VAL A 22 5.04 -36.09 8.49
C VAL A 22 6.53 -36.02 8.18
N ASN A 23 7.38 -36.61 9.03
CA ASN A 23 8.82 -36.63 8.78
C ASN A 23 9.21 -37.52 7.59
N ALA A 24 8.54 -38.66 7.39
CA ALA A 24 8.73 -39.49 6.21
C ALA A 24 8.31 -38.76 4.92
N ASN A 25 7.17 -38.06 4.94
CA ASN A 25 6.68 -37.26 3.83
C ASN A 25 7.63 -36.09 3.52
N ARG A 26 8.11 -35.38 4.54
CA ARG A 26 9.08 -34.28 4.40
C ARG A 26 10.37 -34.75 3.74
N GLN A 27 10.91 -35.90 4.14
CA GLN A 27 12.10 -36.47 3.52
C GLN A 27 11.86 -36.85 2.05
N ALA A 28 10.69 -37.40 1.72
CA ALA A 28 10.33 -37.74 0.34
C ALA A 28 10.22 -36.49 -0.56
N VAL A 29 9.58 -35.43 -0.06
CA VAL A 29 9.44 -34.14 -0.75
C VAL A 29 10.79 -33.46 -0.94
N GLN A 30 11.66 -33.48 0.08
CA GLN A 30 13.01 -32.94 0.01
C GLN A 30 13.89 -33.67 -1.02
N GLN A 31 13.80 -35.01 -1.11
CA GLN A 31 14.50 -35.79 -2.13
C GLN A 31 14.01 -35.45 -3.55
N GLN A 32 12.71 -35.20 -3.70
CA GLN A 32 12.14 -34.79 -4.99
C GLN A 32 12.60 -33.39 -5.40
N ALA A 33 12.69 -32.43 -4.48
CA ALA A 33 13.24 -31.10 -4.74
C ALA A 33 14.70 -31.18 -5.22
N GLN A 34 15.54 -31.96 -4.53
CA GLN A 34 16.94 -32.19 -4.92
C GLN A 34 17.06 -32.83 -6.31
N LYS A 35 16.17 -33.75 -6.65
CA LYS A 35 16.12 -34.38 -7.98
C LYS A 35 15.77 -33.36 -9.07
N CYS A 36 14.79 -32.47 -8.82
CA CYS A 36 14.44 -31.39 -9.75
C CYS A 36 15.60 -30.40 -9.92
N GLN A 37 16.29 -30.04 -8.83
CA GLN A 37 17.46 -29.16 -8.85
C GLN A 37 18.60 -29.75 -9.68
N SER A 38 18.91 -31.03 -9.50
CA SER A 38 19.94 -31.74 -10.28
C SER A 38 19.59 -31.82 -11.78
N GLN A 39 18.30 -31.94 -12.12
CA GLN A 39 17.82 -31.86 -13.50
C GLN A 39 18.01 -30.47 -14.09
N ILE A 40 17.72 -29.39 -13.34
CA ILE A 40 17.96 -28.01 -13.76
C ILE A 40 19.45 -27.80 -14.08
N GLU A 41 20.34 -28.21 -13.18
CA GLU A 41 21.79 -28.08 -13.35
C GLU A 41 22.30 -28.82 -14.59
N THR A 42 21.78 -30.03 -14.81
CA THR A 42 22.12 -30.83 -16.01
C THR A 42 21.65 -30.15 -17.29
N LEU A 43 20.42 -29.61 -17.31
CA LEU A 43 19.83 -28.93 -18.46
C LEU A 43 20.52 -27.59 -18.76
N ASN A 44 20.88 -26.84 -17.73
CA ASN A 44 21.65 -25.60 -17.86
C ASN A 44 23.07 -25.85 -18.39
N ARG A 45 23.72 -26.95 -18.00
CA ARG A 45 25.04 -27.31 -18.54
C ARG A 45 24.98 -27.64 -20.03
N ILE A 46 23.90 -28.30 -20.48
CA ILE A 46 23.65 -28.62 -21.89
C ILE A 46 23.34 -27.36 -22.71
N SER A 47 22.72 -26.36 -22.10
CA SER A 47 22.36 -25.09 -22.76
C SER A 47 23.57 -24.15 -22.94
N THR A 48 24.62 -24.28 -22.13
CA THR A 48 25.83 -23.43 -22.22
C THR A 48 26.96 -23.98 -23.09
N ASP A 49 26.84 -25.20 -23.66
CA ASP A 49 27.91 -25.83 -24.45
C ASP A 49 27.89 -25.33 -25.91
N SER A 50 28.79 -24.39 -26.24
CA SER A 50 28.89 -23.73 -27.55
C SER A 50 29.32 -24.66 -28.70
N GLY A 51 29.63 -25.93 -28.43
CA GLY A 51 30.08 -26.91 -29.41
C GLY A 51 28.97 -27.61 -30.21
N ILE A 52 27.69 -27.39 -29.89
CA ILE A 52 26.57 -28.17 -30.45
C ILE A 52 25.72 -27.32 -31.42
N CYS A 53 25.99 -27.54 -32.72
CA CYS A 53 25.25 -27.22 -33.96
C CYS A 53 24.17 -26.10 -33.98
N ASP A 54 24.43 -25.11 -34.84
CA ASP A 54 23.64 -23.92 -35.21
C ASP A 54 22.35 -24.20 -36.03
N SER A 55 21.71 -25.35 -35.80
CA SER A 55 20.53 -25.80 -36.54
C SER A 55 19.23 -25.27 -35.94
N LYS A 56 18.20 -25.07 -36.77
CA LYS A 56 16.85 -24.66 -36.35
C LYS A 56 16.24 -25.61 -35.31
N ALA A 57 16.55 -26.91 -35.41
CA ALA A 57 16.20 -27.95 -34.46
C ALA A 57 16.77 -27.69 -33.06
N TYR A 58 18.06 -27.34 -33.00
CA TYR A 58 18.76 -27.07 -31.75
C TYR A 58 18.25 -25.80 -31.07
N ARG A 59 18.00 -24.72 -31.84
CA ARG A 59 17.39 -23.48 -31.31
C ARG A 59 15.99 -23.72 -30.74
N SER A 60 15.18 -24.54 -31.41
CA SER A 60 13.84 -24.92 -30.91
C SER A 60 13.90 -25.78 -29.65
N MET A 61 14.84 -26.74 -29.57
CA MET A 61 15.11 -27.53 -28.37
C MET A 61 15.55 -26.63 -27.20
N PHE A 62 16.43 -25.68 -27.50
CA PHE A 62 16.96 -24.71 -26.54
C PHE A 62 15.86 -23.79 -25.99
N ASP A 63 14.99 -23.26 -26.86
CA ASP A 63 13.83 -22.46 -26.46
C ASP A 63 12.87 -23.25 -25.56
N TYR A 64 12.59 -24.53 -25.88
CA TYR A 64 11.79 -25.40 -25.02
C TYR A 64 12.42 -25.59 -23.63
N LEU A 65 13.73 -25.87 -23.58
CA LEU A 65 14.43 -26.06 -22.31
C LEU A 65 14.42 -24.79 -21.46
N ARG A 66 14.69 -23.62 -22.07
CA ARG A 66 14.79 -22.34 -21.36
C ARG A 66 13.44 -21.74 -20.97
N ARG A 67 12.41 -21.87 -21.81
CA ARG A 67 11.12 -21.20 -21.61
C ARG A 67 10.08 -22.07 -20.93
N VAL A 68 10.25 -23.39 -20.97
CA VAL A 68 9.24 -24.34 -20.48
C VAL A 68 9.83 -25.23 -19.40
N LYS A 69 10.86 -26.02 -19.72
CA LYS A 69 11.32 -27.09 -18.83
C LYS A 69 12.06 -26.59 -17.58
N VAL A 70 12.95 -25.61 -17.72
CA VAL A 70 13.72 -25.05 -16.59
C VAL A 70 12.84 -24.22 -15.66
N PRO A 71 11.99 -23.28 -16.14
CA PRO A 71 11.05 -22.56 -15.28
C PRO A 71 10.08 -23.49 -14.53
N ALA A 72 9.62 -24.58 -15.16
CA ALA A 72 8.78 -25.60 -14.50
C ALA A 72 9.48 -26.25 -13.31
N LEU A 73 10.70 -26.71 -13.53
CA LEU A 73 11.49 -27.34 -12.48
C LEU A 73 11.84 -26.34 -11.37
N MET A 74 12.09 -25.07 -11.70
CA MET A 74 12.38 -24.02 -10.72
C MET A 74 11.17 -23.72 -9.83
N GLN A 75 9.97 -23.58 -10.42
CA GLN A 75 8.73 -23.42 -9.66
C GLN A 75 8.45 -24.64 -8.78
N GLN A 76 8.70 -25.85 -9.31
CA GLN A 76 8.56 -27.09 -8.56
C GLN A 76 9.53 -27.14 -7.37
N VAL A 77 10.77 -26.67 -7.52
CA VAL A 77 11.74 -26.59 -6.42
C VAL A 77 11.26 -25.60 -5.35
N VAL A 78 10.88 -24.37 -5.74
CA VAL A 78 10.39 -23.35 -4.80
C VAL A 78 9.18 -23.85 -4.00
N PHE A 79 8.23 -24.50 -4.68
CA PHE A 79 7.04 -25.08 -4.04
C PHE A 79 7.41 -26.21 -3.07
N LEU A 80 8.24 -27.16 -3.49
CA LEU A 80 8.64 -28.29 -2.65
C LEU A 80 9.49 -27.84 -1.44
N GLU A 81 10.32 -26.80 -1.58
CA GLU A 81 11.12 -26.24 -0.48
C GLU A 81 10.26 -25.46 0.53
N ALA A 82 9.27 -24.70 0.07
CA ALA A 82 8.28 -24.07 0.94
C ALA A 82 7.48 -25.14 1.72
N TYR A 83 7.04 -26.20 1.04
CA TYR A 83 6.30 -27.30 1.66
C TYR A 83 7.13 -28.09 2.69
N VAL A 84 8.43 -28.27 2.45
CA VAL A 84 9.37 -28.84 3.45
C VAL A 84 9.48 -27.97 4.69
N THR A 85 9.41 -26.64 4.53
CA THR A 85 9.45 -25.67 5.64
C THR A 85 8.16 -25.70 6.46
N ASP A 86 7.01 -25.80 5.81
CA ASP A 86 5.72 -25.95 6.48
C ASP A 86 5.65 -27.29 7.25
N MET A 87 6.05 -28.40 6.62
CA MET A 87 6.12 -29.70 7.32
C MET A 87 7.13 -29.72 8.48
N GLN A 88 8.20 -28.91 8.41
CA GLN A 88 9.12 -28.74 9.55
C GLN A 88 8.43 -27.98 10.69
N THR A 89 7.70 -26.92 10.37
CA THR A 89 6.90 -26.15 11.34
C THR A 89 5.85 -27.03 12.02
N ASP A 90 5.20 -27.93 11.27
CA ASP A 90 4.26 -28.90 11.83
C ASP A 90 4.94 -29.96 12.70
N LEU A 91 6.15 -30.42 12.34
CA LEU A 91 6.95 -31.30 13.20
C LEU A 91 7.36 -30.64 14.52
N ASP A 92 7.68 -29.35 14.49
CA ASP A 92 8.03 -28.58 15.67
C ASP A 92 6.81 -28.44 16.59
N ARG A 93 5.64 -28.08 16.03
CA ARG A 93 4.35 -28.02 16.74
C ARG A 93 3.91 -29.38 17.30
N LEU A 94 4.07 -30.46 16.56
CA LEU A 94 3.78 -31.82 17.04
C LEU A 94 4.75 -32.24 18.16
N SER A 95 5.95 -31.68 18.21
CA SER A 95 6.92 -31.96 19.27
C SER A 95 6.58 -31.22 20.57
N GLU A 96 5.97 -30.04 20.50
CA GLU A 96 5.44 -29.31 21.66
C GLU A 96 4.26 -30.04 22.34
N LEU A 97 3.61 -30.97 21.63
CA LEU A 97 2.50 -31.78 22.14
C LEU A 97 2.94 -33.02 22.95
N GLU A 98 4.21 -33.46 22.88
CA GLU A 98 4.73 -34.69 23.53
C GLU A 98 5.34 -34.43 24.94
N THR A 99 4.65 -33.72 25.83
CA THR A 99 5.23 -33.32 27.13
C THR A 99 5.22 -34.40 28.23
N ASP A 100 4.46 -35.50 28.09
CA ASP A 100 4.32 -36.55 29.12
C ASP A 100 4.98 -37.90 28.76
N GLY A 101 5.54 -38.02 27.54
CA GLY A 101 6.14 -39.25 27.02
C GLY A 101 5.17 -40.36 26.64
N SER A 102 3.85 -40.12 26.64
CA SER A 102 2.82 -41.14 26.33
C SER A 102 2.57 -41.31 24.82
N GLY A 103 2.88 -40.29 24.02
CA GLY A 103 2.71 -40.28 22.56
C GLY A 103 1.26 -40.25 22.07
N ILE A 104 0.28 -40.18 22.99
CA ILE A 104 -1.16 -40.19 22.69
C ILE A 104 -1.82 -39.00 23.41
N LEU A 105 -2.35 -38.05 22.64
CA LEU A 105 -3.19 -36.98 23.15
C LEU A 105 -4.65 -37.44 23.21
N ASP A 106 -5.22 -37.52 24.42
CA ASP A 106 -6.63 -37.80 24.67
C ASP A 106 -7.33 -36.52 25.17
N THR A 107 -8.11 -35.89 24.29
CA THR A 107 -8.76 -34.61 24.58
C THR A 107 -9.75 -34.70 25.74
N ASP A 108 -10.32 -35.87 26.03
CA ASP A 108 -11.23 -36.07 27.17
C ASP A 108 -10.46 -36.10 28.49
N GLU A 109 -9.27 -36.73 28.50
CA GLU A 109 -8.41 -36.78 29.68
C GLU A 109 -7.89 -35.38 30.03
N LEU A 110 -7.43 -34.62 29.04
CA LEU A 110 -6.99 -33.23 29.22
C LEU A 110 -8.13 -32.31 29.66
N THR A 111 -9.31 -32.45 29.06
CA THR A 111 -10.51 -31.69 29.47
C THR A 111 -10.94 -32.07 30.89
N HIS A 112 -10.80 -33.33 31.28
CA HIS A 112 -11.09 -33.78 32.65
C HIS A 112 -10.06 -33.23 33.65
N GLN A 113 -8.77 -33.25 33.33
CA GLN A 113 -7.72 -32.64 34.15
C GLN A 113 -7.90 -31.12 34.30
N LEU A 114 -8.22 -30.42 33.22
CA LEU A 114 -8.53 -28.99 33.21
C LEU A 114 -9.72 -28.66 34.14
N ASN A 115 -10.80 -29.44 34.05
CA ASN A 115 -11.98 -29.24 34.91
C ASN A 115 -11.70 -29.56 36.38
N ASN A 116 -10.89 -30.58 36.66
CA ASN A 116 -10.48 -30.90 38.04
C ASN A 116 -9.59 -29.80 38.63
N LEU A 117 -8.65 -29.23 37.85
CA LEU A 117 -7.81 -28.11 38.27
C LEU A 117 -8.61 -26.84 38.50
N ARG A 118 -9.63 -26.56 37.67
CA ARG A 118 -10.57 -25.44 37.91
C ARG A 118 -11.27 -25.58 39.26
N LEU A 119 -11.81 -26.77 39.56
CA LEU A 119 -12.47 -27.04 40.84
C LEU A 119 -11.51 -26.91 42.04
N ILE A 120 -10.28 -27.40 41.90
CA ILE A 120 -9.24 -27.27 42.94
C ILE A 120 -8.88 -25.80 43.16
N ASN A 121 -8.75 -25.00 42.10
CA ASN A 121 -8.46 -23.57 42.22
C ASN A 121 -9.62 -22.78 42.82
N ASP A 122 -10.87 -23.13 42.52
CA ASP A 122 -12.05 -22.53 43.15
C ASP A 122 -12.11 -22.85 44.66
N ASP A 123 -11.71 -24.06 45.05
CA ASP A 123 -11.58 -24.45 46.46
C ASP A 123 -10.45 -23.69 47.16
N ILE A 124 -9.31 -23.53 46.49
CA ILE A 124 -8.17 -22.74 46.99
C ILE A 124 -8.56 -21.27 47.17
N ALA A 125 -9.23 -20.67 46.18
CA ALA A 125 -9.69 -19.28 46.24
C ALA A 125 -10.64 -19.06 47.44
N ARG A 126 -11.61 -19.96 47.62
CA ARG A 126 -12.53 -19.93 48.77
C ARG A 126 -11.82 -20.13 50.11
N TRP A 127 -10.77 -20.95 50.15
CA TRP A 127 -9.96 -21.14 51.35
C TRP A 127 -9.11 -19.90 51.68
N ILE A 128 -8.50 -19.26 50.67
CA ILE A 128 -7.74 -18.01 50.84
C ILE A 128 -8.66 -16.92 51.40
N GLU A 129 -9.85 -16.77 50.84
CA GLU A 129 -10.82 -15.76 51.28
C GLU A 129 -11.21 -15.92 52.76
N ARG A 130 -11.40 -17.16 53.22
CA ARG A 130 -11.76 -17.46 54.62
C ARG A 130 -10.62 -17.32 55.62
N ASN A 131 -9.37 -17.42 55.19
CA ASN A 131 -8.19 -17.50 56.08
C ASN A 131 -7.24 -16.29 55.98
N ARG A 132 -7.55 -15.33 55.09
CA ARG A 132 -6.69 -14.19 54.75
C ARG A 132 -6.23 -13.36 55.94
N GLU A 133 -7.10 -13.16 56.92
CA GLU A 133 -6.81 -12.38 58.14
C GLU A 133 -6.08 -13.19 59.22
N GLN A 134 -6.31 -14.50 59.27
CA GLN A 134 -5.82 -15.38 60.35
C GLN A 134 -4.45 -16.00 60.04
N ASN A 135 -4.12 -16.21 58.76
CA ASN A 135 -2.87 -16.86 58.37
C ASN A 135 -2.33 -16.33 57.01
N PRO A 136 -1.94 -15.06 56.92
CA PRO A 136 -1.60 -14.38 55.66
C PRO A 136 -0.40 -14.99 54.93
N THR A 137 0.59 -15.51 55.66
CA THR A 137 1.77 -16.17 55.06
C THR A 137 1.39 -17.47 54.36
N ALA A 138 0.48 -18.26 54.95
CA ALA A 138 -0.03 -19.47 54.31
C ALA A 138 -0.86 -19.14 53.06
N CYS A 139 -1.69 -18.08 53.12
CA CYS A 139 -2.45 -17.59 51.96
C CYS A 139 -1.53 -17.12 50.82
N PHE A 140 -0.40 -16.46 51.12
CA PHE A 140 0.59 -16.06 50.11
C PHE A 140 1.18 -17.28 49.36
N HIS A 141 1.62 -18.30 50.09
CA HIS A 141 2.15 -19.53 49.46
C HIS A 141 1.08 -20.29 48.67
N VAL A 142 -0.14 -20.37 49.18
CA VAL A 142 -1.26 -21.04 48.51
C VAL A 142 -1.72 -20.26 47.27
N THR A 143 -1.57 -18.93 47.25
CA THR A 143 -1.81 -18.10 46.05
C THR A 143 -0.79 -18.40 44.95
N GLN A 144 0.46 -18.66 45.29
CA GLN A 144 1.48 -19.08 44.32
C GLN A 144 1.17 -20.46 43.71
N VAL A 145 0.61 -21.39 44.50
CA VAL A 145 0.12 -22.68 43.99
C VAL A 145 -1.08 -22.48 43.06
N MET A 146 -2.00 -21.55 43.41
CA MET A 146 -3.15 -21.21 42.57
C MET A 146 -2.72 -20.62 41.22
N GLN A 147 -1.71 -19.77 41.20
CA GLN A 147 -1.13 -19.20 39.97
C GLN A 147 -0.48 -20.30 39.11
N GLY A 148 0.32 -21.19 39.71
CA GLY A 148 0.91 -22.33 39.00
C GLY A 148 -0.15 -23.26 38.39
N ASN A 149 -1.28 -23.45 39.08
CA ASN A 149 -2.43 -24.18 38.53
C ASN A 149 -3.09 -23.41 37.36
N GLN A 150 -3.19 -22.08 37.41
CA GLN A 150 -3.74 -21.26 36.32
C GLN A 150 -2.87 -21.34 35.06
N ASP A 151 -1.55 -21.25 35.23
CA ASP A 151 -0.59 -21.35 34.14
C ASP A 151 -0.64 -22.75 33.50
N PHE A 152 -0.77 -23.80 34.32
CA PHE A 152 -0.91 -25.17 33.84
C PHE A 152 -2.26 -25.41 33.13
N MET A 153 -3.35 -24.81 33.61
CA MET A 153 -4.65 -24.85 32.93
C MET A 153 -4.64 -24.14 31.57
N ALA A 154 -3.95 -23.00 31.44
CA ALA A 154 -3.78 -22.31 30.17
C ALA A 154 -3.01 -23.19 29.16
N HIS A 155 -1.98 -23.90 29.64
CA HIS A 155 -1.23 -24.86 28.83
C HIS A 155 -2.10 -26.05 28.38
N LEU A 156 -2.91 -26.64 29.26
CA LEU A 156 -3.85 -27.72 28.90
C LEU A 156 -4.90 -27.25 27.88
N GLN A 157 -5.43 -26.03 28.02
CA GLN A 157 -6.38 -25.46 27.06
C GLN A 157 -5.74 -25.27 25.69
N GLN A 158 -4.51 -24.75 25.64
CA GLN A 158 -3.74 -24.62 24.41
C GLN A 158 -3.52 -25.97 23.73
N GLN A 159 -3.22 -27.04 24.49
CA GLN A 159 -3.07 -28.39 23.94
C GLN A 159 -4.40 -28.95 23.39
N ILE A 160 -5.53 -28.68 24.04
CA ILE A 160 -6.87 -29.08 23.56
C ILE A 160 -7.22 -28.35 22.26
N ASP A 161 -7.01 -27.04 22.19
CA ASP A 161 -7.32 -26.23 21.01
C ASP A 161 -6.45 -26.64 19.81
N LEU A 162 -5.17 -26.95 20.05
CA LEU A 162 -4.26 -27.45 19.03
C LEU A 162 -4.68 -28.85 18.54
N ALA A 163 -5.05 -29.77 19.44
CA ALA A 163 -5.55 -31.10 19.08
C ALA A 163 -6.84 -31.05 18.25
N LEU A 164 -7.79 -30.18 18.63
CA LEU A 164 -9.03 -29.96 17.89
C LEU A 164 -8.76 -29.37 16.49
N THR A 165 -7.74 -28.53 16.35
CA THR A 165 -7.29 -28.01 15.06
C THR A 165 -6.76 -29.14 14.17
N TYR A 166 -5.87 -30.00 14.66
CA TYR A 166 -5.36 -31.17 13.91
C TYR A 166 -6.44 -32.21 13.54
N GLY A 167 -7.58 -32.22 14.24
CA GLY A 167 -8.66 -33.16 13.98
C GLY A 167 -9.81 -32.70 13.12
N SER A 168 -10.11 -31.41 13.19
CA SER A 168 -11.12 -30.78 12.36
C SER A 168 -10.56 -30.41 10.98
N ASP A 169 -9.25 -30.25 10.88
CA ASP A 169 -8.60 -29.83 9.65
C ASP A 169 -8.12 -31.03 8.81
N SER A 170 -9.01 -31.52 7.96
CA SER A 170 -8.67 -32.50 6.93
C SER A 170 -7.64 -31.97 5.89
N SER A 171 -7.29 -30.67 5.91
CA SER A 171 -6.31 -30.07 4.98
C SER A 171 -4.87 -30.53 5.21
N ILE A 172 -4.51 -30.96 6.43
CA ILE A 172 -3.17 -31.48 6.75
C ILE A 172 -2.94 -32.85 6.06
N TYR A 173 -4.03 -33.58 5.74
CA TYR A 173 -3.98 -34.84 4.97
C TYR A 173 -4.35 -34.67 3.49
N ALA A 174 -5.18 -33.66 3.16
CA ALA A 174 -5.79 -33.49 1.84
C ALA A 174 -4.99 -32.65 0.84
N SER A 175 -3.97 -31.89 1.26
CA SER A 175 -3.07 -31.16 0.33
C SER A 175 -2.40 -32.09 -0.68
N SER A 176 -2.18 -33.37 -0.33
CA SER A 176 -1.50 -34.33 -1.20
C SER A 176 -2.26 -34.73 -2.47
N ALA A 177 -3.60 -34.72 -2.51
CA ALA A 177 -4.31 -35.28 -3.67
C ALA A 177 -4.42 -34.29 -4.84
N LEU A 178 -4.79 -33.04 -4.55
CA LEU A 178 -4.90 -31.98 -5.56
C LEU A 178 -3.52 -31.52 -6.06
N GLU A 179 -2.52 -31.49 -5.17
CA GLU A 179 -1.16 -31.07 -5.51
C GLU A 179 -0.36 -32.19 -6.21
N MET A 180 -0.57 -33.46 -5.85
CA MET A 180 -0.05 -34.60 -6.63
C MET A 180 -0.74 -34.72 -8.00
N GLU A 181 -2.01 -34.34 -8.13
CA GLU A 181 -2.69 -34.23 -9.41
C GLU A 181 -2.08 -33.12 -10.28
N ILE A 182 -1.70 -31.98 -9.70
CA ILE A 182 -0.95 -30.91 -10.41
C ILE A 182 0.43 -31.40 -10.86
N LEU A 183 1.15 -32.15 -10.01
CA LEU A 183 2.46 -32.75 -10.32
C LEU A 183 2.38 -33.86 -11.39
N ASP A 184 1.39 -34.74 -11.32
CA ASP A 184 1.15 -35.80 -12.33
C ASP A 184 0.71 -35.20 -13.67
N ARG A 185 -0.08 -34.11 -13.65
CA ARG A 185 -0.44 -33.36 -14.87
C ARG A 185 0.75 -32.62 -15.45
N ALA A 186 1.62 -32.03 -14.62
CA ALA A 186 2.88 -31.41 -15.08
C ALA A 186 3.84 -32.44 -15.70
N SER A 187 3.91 -33.67 -15.16
CA SER A 187 4.66 -34.78 -15.76
C SER A 187 4.04 -35.26 -17.08
N ALA A 188 2.71 -35.45 -17.15
CA ALA A 188 2.01 -35.86 -18.36
C ALA A 188 2.06 -34.79 -19.48
N ALA A 189 2.06 -33.51 -19.12
CA ALA A 189 2.27 -32.37 -20.02
C ALA A 189 3.63 -32.42 -20.73
N LEU A 190 4.63 -32.84 -19.97
CA LEU A 190 6.01 -32.96 -20.40
C LEU A 190 6.21 -34.11 -21.38
N GLU A 191 5.46 -35.19 -21.19
CA GLU A 191 5.42 -36.35 -22.07
C GLU A 191 4.60 -36.11 -23.35
N ALA A 192 3.70 -35.13 -23.35
CA ALA A 192 2.87 -34.77 -24.51
C ALA A 192 3.59 -33.90 -25.56
N VAL A 193 4.70 -33.24 -25.21
CA VAL A 193 5.53 -32.45 -26.13
C VAL A 193 6.33 -33.35 -27.05
N HIS A 194 6.06 -33.29 -28.36
CA HIS A 194 6.71 -34.14 -29.35
C HIS A 194 7.53 -33.30 -30.33
N TYR A 195 8.72 -33.79 -30.67
CA TYR A 195 9.57 -33.18 -31.70
C TYR A 195 9.04 -33.53 -33.10
N ASP A 196 8.62 -32.51 -33.85
CA ASP A 196 8.27 -32.66 -35.26
C ASP A 196 9.54 -32.55 -36.11
N SER A 197 9.99 -33.71 -36.59
CA SER A 197 11.19 -33.84 -37.41
C SER A 197 11.05 -33.24 -38.82
N THR A 198 9.83 -32.96 -39.29
CA THR A 198 9.57 -32.44 -40.65
C THR A 198 9.78 -30.92 -40.75
N ILE A 199 9.48 -30.19 -39.68
CA ILE A 199 9.71 -28.74 -39.56
C ILE A 199 10.84 -28.37 -38.61
N ALA A 200 11.44 -29.39 -37.98
CA ALA A 200 12.56 -29.29 -37.04
C ALA A 200 12.22 -28.43 -35.80
N THR A 201 11.05 -28.65 -35.20
CA THR A 201 10.58 -27.91 -34.02
C THR A 201 9.81 -28.81 -33.05
N TYR A 202 9.81 -28.47 -31.76
CA TYR A 202 8.95 -29.13 -30.77
C TYR A 202 7.51 -28.58 -30.83
N ASP A 203 6.53 -29.48 -30.95
CA ASP A 203 5.12 -29.15 -30.87
C ASP A 203 4.69 -29.02 -29.40
N LEU A 204 4.53 -27.77 -28.97
CA LEU A 204 4.10 -27.41 -27.62
C LEU A 204 2.58 -27.35 -27.48
N SER A 205 1.81 -27.54 -28.57
CA SER A 205 0.36 -27.37 -28.56
C SER A 205 -0.37 -28.43 -27.72
N LYS A 206 0.32 -29.51 -27.37
CA LYS A 206 -0.17 -30.60 -26.51
C LYS A 206 0.43 -30.59 -25.11
N ALA A 207 1.35 -29.67 -24.81
CA ALA A 207 1.90 -29.50 -23.46
C ALA A 207 0.80 -28.93 -22.55
N ASP A 208 0.40 -29.67 -21.52
CA ASP A 208 -0.47 -29.13 -20.48
C ASP A 208 0.33 -28.18 -19.56
N LEU A 209 0.46 -26.91 -19.97
CA LEU A 209 1.15 -25.85 -19.22
C LEU A 209 0.31 -25.31 -18.04
N SER A 210 -0.77 -25.98 -17.65
CA SER A 210 -1.70 -25.55 -16.60
C SER A 210 -1.12 -25.51 -15.17
N TRP A 211 0.12 -25.96 -14.97
CA TRP A 211 0.85 -25.84 -13.71
C TRP A 211 1.40 -24.42 -13.45
N THR A 212 1.39 -23.53 -14.43
CA THR A 212 1.52 -22.09 -14.16
C THR A 212 0.22 -21.60 -13.52
N THR A 213 0.20 -21.56 -12.18
CA THR A 213 -0.82 -20.86 -11.36
C THR A 213 -2.24 -21.08 -11.87
N ALA A 214 -2.83 -22.22 -11.49
CA ALA A 214 -4.24 -22.50 -11.63
C ALA A 214 -5.06 -21.53 -10.76
N ASP A 215 -5.27 -20.32 -11.29
CA ASP A 215 -6.60 -19.69 -11.25
C ASP A 215 -6.76 -18.64 -12.37
N LEU A 216 -5.67 -17.98 -12.78
CA LEU A 216 -5.74 -17.01 -13.88
C LEU A 216 -5.56 -17.64 -15.26
N VAL A 217 -4.63 -18.59 -15.40
CA VAL A 217 -4.35 -19.22 -16.71
C VAL A 217 -5.43 -20.24 -17.08
N GLY A 218 -6.10 -20.88 -16.11
CA GLY A 218 -7.27 -21.75 -16.35
C GLY A 218 -8.48 -20.96 -16.85
N THR A 219 -8.75 -19.80 -16.23
CA THR A 219 -9.77 -18.85 -16.67
C THR A 219 -9.42 -18.26 -18.04
N TYR A 220 -8.14 -17.99 -18.29
CA TYR A 220 -7.60 -17.52 -19.57
C TYR A 220 -7.64 -18.60 -20.66
N THR A 221 -7.32 -19.86 -20.36
CA THR A 221 -7.33 -20.97 -21.33
C THR A 221 -8.75 -21.39 -21.65
N ALA A 222 -9.66 -21.37 -20.66
CA ALA A 222 -11.09 -21.53 -20.90
C ALA A 222 -11.69 -20.34 -21.68
N ALA A 223 -11.19 -19.11 -21.50
CA ALA A 223 -11.57 -17.95 -22.31
C ALA A 223 -11.01 -18.04 -23.74
N VAL A 224 -9.73 -18.39 -23.90
CA VAL A 224 -9.05 -18.57 -25.20
C VAL A 224 -9.62 -19.76 -25.97
N GLN A 225 -9.98 -20.87 -25.31
CA GLN A 225 -10.65 -22.02 -25.91
C GLN A 225 -12.14 -21.75 -26.22
N LYS A 226 -12.85 -20.97 -25.39
CA LYS A 226 -14.22 -20.50 -25.74
C LYS A 226 -14.24 -19.52 -26.91
N LEU A 227 -13.12 -18.84 -27.18
CA LEU A 227 -13.03 -17.74 -28.16
C LEU A 227 -12.18 -18.07 -29.42
N GLY A 228 -11.58 -19.25 -29.52
CA GLY A 228 -10.93 -19.73 -30.76
C GLY A 228 -9.62 -19.03 -31.15
N ALA A 229 -8.89 -18.43 -30.21
CA ALA A 229 -7.69 -17.62 -30.50
C ALA A 229 -6.38 -18.43 -30.38
N SER A 230 -5.99 -19.15 -31.43
CA SER A 230 -4.73 -19.92 -31.52
C SER A 230 -3.45 -19.09 -31.81
N GLY A 231 -3.49 -17.77 -31.59
CA GLY A 231 -2.47 -16.83 -32.10
C GLY A 231 -1.70 -15.99 -31.08
N LEU A 232 -1.93 -16.13 -29.77
CA LEU A 232 -1.21 -15.35 -28.75
C LEU A 232 0.13 -16.00 -28.38
N SER A 233 1.07 -16.05 -29.34
CA SER A 233 2.45 -16.47 -29.09
C SER A 233 3.33 -15.24 -28.85
N GLY A 234 3.93 -15.14 -27.66
CA GLY A 234 5.20 -14.40 -27.50
C GLY A 234 5.40 -13.48 -26.29
N ASP A 235 4.40 -12.79 -25.74
CA ASP A 235 4.70 -11.68 -24.80
C ASP A 235 3.68 -11.41 -23.69
N LEU A 236 3.18 -12.45 -23.02
CA LEU A 236 2.30 -12.27 -21.84
C LEU A 236 3.03 -11.56 -20.69
N MET A 237 4.32 -11.84 -20.45
CA MET A 237 5.12 -11.14 -19.44
C MET A 237 5.27 -9.65 -19.75
N LYS A 238 5.59 -9.27 -21.00
CA LYS A 238 5.58 -7.84 -21.38
C LYS A 238 4.19 -7.22 -21.25
N THR A 239 3.14 -7.99 -21.56
CA THR A 239 1.76 -7.52 -21.40
C THR A 239 1.42 -7.23 -19.94
N VAL A 240 1.88 -8.06 -18.99
CA VAL A 240 1.74 -7.82 -17.54
C VAL A 240 2.61 -6.65 -17.08
N ILE A 241 3.88 -6.56 -17.50
CA ILE A 241 4.76 -5.43 -17.19
C ILE A 241 4.13 -4.10 -17.64
N ILE A 242 3.46 -4.07 -18.79
CA ILE A 242 2.75 -2.88 -19.29
C ILE A 242 1.54 -2.50 -18.42
N THR A 243 0.87 -3.47 -17.79
CA THR A 243 -0.18 -3.17 -16.78
C THR A 243 0.39 -2.60 -15.47
N LEU A 244 1.69 -2.78 -15.22
CA LEU A 244 2.40 -2.34 -14.01
C LEU A 244 3.20 -1.05 -14.22
N MET A 245 3.05 -0.41 -15.38
CA MET A 245 3.76 0.82 -15.75
C MET A 245 3.27 2.07 -15.01
N GLY A 246 2.19 2.02 -14.24
CA GLY A 246 1.55 3.21 -13.66
C GLY A 246 2.19 3.73 -12.38
N GLU A 247 1.79 4.94 -11.94
CA GLU A 247 2.31 5.62 -10.75
C GLU A 247 1.96 4.86 -9.44
N SER A 248 0.92 4.04 -9.47
CA SER A 248 0.33 3.37 -8.30
C SER A 248 0.14 1.87 -8.53
N GLY A 249 1.23 1.16 -8.83
CA GLY A 249 1.22 -0.30 -8.84
C GLY A 249 1.04 -0.88 -7.42
N GLU A 250 -0.19 -1.07 -6.95
CA GLU A 250 -0.53 -1.51 -5.57
C GLU A 250 0.18 -2.80 -5.09
N CYS A 251 0.67 -3.61 -6.02
CA CYS A 251 1.37 -4.86 -5.76
C CYS A 251 2.90 -4.77 -5.87
N CYS A 252 3.45 -3.61 -6.24
CA CYS A 252 4.89 -3.37 -6.41
C CYS A 252 5.41 -2.40 -5.35
N ALA A 253 6.63 -2.63 -4.86
CA ALA A 253 7.36 -1.62 -4.11
C ALA A 253 7.93 -0.53 -5.06
N TYR A 254 8.03 0.69 -4.56
CA TYR A 254 8.67 1.83 -5.22
C TYR A 254 9.79 2.38 -4.35
N GLY A 255 10.82 2.96 -4.96
CA GLY A 255 11.92 3.62 -4.24
C GLY A 255 12.66 4.63 -5.12
N GLY A 256 13.46 5.50 -4.50
CA GLY A 256 14.06 6.65 -5.19
C GLY A 256 13.02 7.68 -5.60
N ASP A 257 13.20 8.31 -6.76
CA ASP A 257 12.32 9.35 -7.31
C ASP A 257 11.65 8.81 -8.58
N PRO A 258 10.37 8.40 -8.52
CA PRO A 258 10.07 7.02 -8.14
C PRO A 258 10.43 6.01 -9.23
N VAL A 259 11.12 4.95 -8.80
CA VAL A 259 11.41 3.75 -9.60
C VAL A 259 10.56 2.59 -9.08
N ASN A 260 9.79 1.96 -9.96
CA ASN A 260 9.12 0.70 -9.66
C ASN A 260 10.17 -0.40 -9.46
N LEU A 261 10.29 -0.95 -8.25
CA LEU A 261 11.38 -1.87 -7.89
C LEU A 261 11.24 -3.26 -8.52
N ALA A 262 10.05 -3.63 -9.00
CA ALA A 262 9.87 -4.88 -9.70
C ALA A 262 10.31 -4.79 -11.17
N THR A 263 9.96 -3.68 -11.83
CA THR A 263 10.15 -3.55 -13.29
C THR A 263 11.32 -2.65 -13.67
N GLY A 264 11.82 -1.82 -12.75
CA GLY A 264 12.79 -0.75 -13.00
C GLY A 264 12.23 0.45 -13.76
N ASN A 265 10.90 0.52 -13.94
CA ASN A 265 10.25 1.65 -14.60
C ASN A 265 10.43 2.94 -13.80
N PHE A 266 10.94 3.98 -14.44
CA PHE A 266 11.00 5.34 -13.88
C PHE A 266 9.77 6.13 -14.28
N ILE A 267 9.14 6.75 -13.28
CA ILE A 267 7.95 7.57 -13.45
C ILE A 267 8.27 8.96 -12.94
N TYR A 268 8.12 9.96 -13.80
CA TYR A 268 8.26 11.36 -13.43
C TYR A 268 6.98 12.10 -13.80
N HIS A 269 6.55 13.04 -12.96
CA HIS A 269 5.39 13.87 -13.26
C HIS A 269 5.68 15.35 -13.08
N TYR A 270 4.95 16.18 -13.83
CA TYR A 270 5.00 17.63 -13.75
C TYR A 270 3.58 18.19 -13.76
N ASP A 271 3.18 18.87 -12.68
CA ASP A 271 1.84 19.43 -12.50
C ASP A 271 1.80 20.91 -12.83
N SER A 272 0.78 21.32 -13.58
CA SER A 272 0.49 22.73 -13.85
C SER A 272 -0.95 22.94 -14.28
N LEU A 273 -1.34 24.21 -14.46
CA LEU A 273 -2.68 24.64 -14.86
C LEU A 273 -3.77 24.02 -13.96
N VAL A 274 -3.54 24.05 -12.65
CA VAL A 274 -4.42 23.46 -11.62
C VAL A 274 -5.64 24.34 -11.39
N PHE A 275 -6.80 23.70 -11.30
CA PHE A 275 -8.08 24.25 -10.89
C PHE A 275 -8.67 23.42 -9.75
N GLU A 276 -8.97 24.05 -8.62
CA GLU A 276 -9.57 23.40 -7.45
C GLU A 276 -11.10 23.17 -7.60
N SER A 277 -11.59 23.03 -8.83
CA SER A 277 -12.98 22.66 -9.08
C SER A 277 -13.34 21.30 -8.49
N ARG A 278 -14.63 20.97 -8.40
CA ARG A 278 -15.09 19.63 -8.03
C ARG A 278 -15.89 19.01 -9.19
N PRO A 279 -15.39 17.97 -9.89
CA PRO A 279 -14.09 17.34 -9.71
C PRO A 279 -12.92 18.26 -10.12
N ARG A 280 -11.76 18.01 -9.51
CA ARG A 280 -10.52 18.76 -9.72
C ARG A 280 -10.03 18.58 -11.14
N MET A 281 -9.47 19.64 -11.72
CA MET A 281 -8.88 19.60 -13.07
C MET A 281 -7.45 20.14 -13.02
N LEU A 282 -6.51 19.43 -13.62
CA LEU A 282 -5.14 19.90 -13.83
C LEU A 282 -4.56 19.32 -15.11
N LEU A 283 -3.46 19.91 -15.61
CA LEU A 283 -2.59 19.31 -16.60
C LEU A 283 -1.37 18.73 -15.88
N ARG A 284 -1.39 17.41 -15.66
CA ARG A 284 -0.22 16.63 -15.26
C ARG A 284 0.41 16.02 -16.50
N LEU A 285 1.71 16.20 -16.65
CA LEU A 285 2.53 15.48 -17.62
C LEU A 285 3.15 14.28 -16.92
N PHE A 286 3.24 13.15 -17.60
CA PHE A 286 3.85 11.93 -17.09
C PHE A 286 4.95 11.50 -18.03
N TYR A 287 6.11 11.13 -17.50
CA TYR A 287 7.13 10.39 -18.19
C TYR A 287 7.20 8.97 -17.62
N ASN A 288 7.39 7.99 -18.51
CA ASN A 288 7.45 6.58 -18.17
C ASN A 288 8.54 5.90 -19.01
N SER A 289 9.61 5.40 -18.39
CA SER A 289 10.76 4.84 -19.12
C SER A 289 10.41 3.57 -19.91
N HIS A 290 9.40 2.82 -19.45
CA HIS A 290 8.90 1.63 -20.14
C HIS A 290 7.88 1.94 -21.24
N ASN A 291 7.33 3.17 -21.26
CA ASN A 291 6.46 3.60 -22.36
C ASN A 291 7.29 3.92 -23.61
N ARG A 292 7.26 2.98 -24.57
CA ARG A 292 7.98 3.12 -25.85
C ARG A 292 7.23 3.92 -26.91
N LYS A 293 5.95 4.25 -26.67
CA LYS A 293 5.14 5.01 -27.62
C LYS A 293 5.57 6.49 -27.59
N SER A 294 5.46 7.14 -28.75
CA SER A 294 5.61 8.59 -28.86
C SER A 294 4.22 9.23 -28.85
N SER A 295 4.03 10.22 -27.97
CA SER A 295 2.86 11.09 -27.97
C SER A 295 3.20 12.43 -28.62
N SER A 296 2.27 13.38 -28.57
CA SER A 296 2.53 14.77 -28.95
C SER A 296 3.59 15.47 -28.08
N LEU A 297 3.92 14.91 -26.91
CA LEU A 297 4.99 15.36 -26.03
C LEU A 297 6.30 14.58 -26.23
N GLY A 298 6.36 13.67 -27.19
CA GLY A 298 7.53 12.83 -27.46
C GLY A 298 7.46 11.45 -26.81
N ARG A 299 8.56 10.70 -26.91
CA ARG A 299 8.65 9.32 -26.43
C ARG A 299 8.60 9.25 -24.90
N GLY A 300 7.80 8.34 -24.37
CA GLY A 300 7.68 8.12 -22.92
C GLY A 300 6.77 9.11 -22.21
N TRP A 301 6.44 10.24 -22.85
CA TRP A 301 5.60 11.28 -22.28
C TRP A 301 4.11 11.08 -22.59
N THR A 302 3.24 11.27 -21.60
CA THR A 302 1.78 11.37 -21.70
C THR A 302 1.29 12.54 -20.83
N HIS A 303 -0.02 12.78 -20.79
CA HIS A 303 -0.62 13.78 -19.91
C HIS A 303 -2.03 13.38 -19.47
N SER A 304 -2.62 14.10 -18.51
CA SER A 304 -3.95 13.85 -17.90
C SER A 304 -5.10 13.57 -18.87
N PHE A 305 -4.99 13.98 -20.13
CA PHE A 305 -6.04 13.85 -21.14
C PHE A 305 -5.61 12.98 -22.34
N SER A 306 -4.47 12.28 -22.24
CA SER A 306 -3.94 11.35 -23.25
C SER A 306 -4.56 9.95 -23.17
N VAL A 307 -5.67 9.78 -22.46
CA VAL A 307 -6.33 8.48 -22.31
C VAL A 307 -6.83 8.00 -23.67
N SER A 308 -6.56 6.75 -24.01
CA SER A 308 -6.90 6.19 -25.32
C SER A 308 -7.26 4.71 -25.25
N LEU A 309 -7.93 4.23 -26.28
CA LEU A 309 -8.30 2.83 -26.43
C LEU A 309 -7.77 2.30 -27.76
N SER A 310 -7.14 1.13 -27.74
CA SER A 310 -6.71 0.42 -28.96
C SER A 310 -7.30 -0.97 -29.01
N ILE A 311 -7.82 -1.35 -30.18
CA ILE A 311 -8.40 -2.67 -30.43
C ILE A 311 -7.41 -3.48 -31.24
N GLU A 312 -7.13 -4.68 -30.76
CA GLU A 312 -6.32 -5.67 -31.43
C GLU A 312 -7.13 -6.96 -31.67
N LEU A 313 -6.58 -7.91 -32.42
CA LEU A 313 -7.31 -9.07 -32.95
C LEU A 313 -8.06 -9.91 -31.90
N ASN A 314 -7.70 -9.85 -30.61
CA ASN A 314 -8.37 -10.57 -29.50
C ASN A 314 -8.32 -9.85 -28.14
N ARG A 315 -7.90 -8.58 -28.12
CA ARG A 315 -7.80 -7.79 -26.89
C ARG A 315 -8.05 -6.33 -27.18
N THR A 316 -8.58 -5.62 -26.20
CA THR A 316 -8.71 -4.17 -26.19
C THR A 316 -7.89 -3.63 -25.04
N ILE A 317 -7.13 -2.56 -25.30
CA ILE A 317 -6.22 -1.96 -24.33
C ILE A 317 -6.69 -0.53 -24.11
N VAL A 318 -7.05 -0.20 -22.87
CA VAL A 318 -7.26 1.18 -22.45
C VAL A 318 -5.93 1.67 -21.87
N THR A 319 -5.30 2.64 -22.52
CA THR A 319 -4.09 3.30 -22.01
C THR A 319 -4.54 4.49 -21.18
N MET A 320 -4.19 4.47 -19.90
CA MET A 320 -4.53 5.51 -18.91
C MET A 320 -3.55 6.68 -19.01
N GLU A 321 -3.81 7.75 -18.26
CA GLU A 321 -3.11 9.04 -18.31
C GLU A 321 -1.61 8.96 -17.96
N ASP A 322 -1.23 8.05 -17.06
CA ASP A 322 0.14 7.76 -16.63
C ASP A 322 0.86 6.75 -17.55
N GLY A 323 0.18 6.30 -18.61
CA GLY A 323 0.68 5.34 -19.58
C GLY A 323 0.48 3.86 -19.21
N HIS A 324 -0.08 3.52 -18.05
CA HIS A 324 -0.42 2.13 -17.74
C HIS A 324 -1.60 1.64 -18.58
N ALA A 325 -1.70 0.32 -18.72
CA ALA A 325 -2.72 -0.31 -19.54
C ALA A 325 -3.72 -1.11 -18.72
N GLU A 326 -5.00 -0.92 -19.01
CA GLU A 326 -6.10 -1.81 -18.60
C GLU A 326 -6.47 -2.68 -19.80
N ILE A 327 -6.24 -3.98 -19.65
CA ILE A 327 -6.31 -4.93 -20.77
C ILE A 327 -7.57 -5.76 -20.64
N PHE A 328 -8.37 -5.76 -21.70
CA PHE A 328 -9.58 -6.54 -21.82
C PHE A 328 -9.42 -7.59 -22.90
N LEU A 329 -9.71 -8.84 -22.58
CA LEU A 329 -9.75 -9.95 -23.52
C LEU A 329 -11.14 -10.08 -24.12
N GLY A 330 -11.21 -10.48 -25.39
CA GLY A 330 -12.47 -10.70 -26.10
C GLY A 330 -12.66 -9.73 -27.28
N THR A 331 -13.86 -9.78 -27.85
CA THR A 331 -14.22 -9.04 -29.07
C THR A 331 -15.53 -8.30 -28.87
N THR A 332 -15.87 -7.40 -29.79
CA THR A 332 -17.15 -6.70 -29.80
C THR A 332 -18.36 -7.64 -29.84
N GLU A 333 -18.21 -8.84 -30.39
CA GLU A 333 -19.28 -9.84 -30.52
C GLU A 333 -19.44 -10.69 -29.26
N ASN A 334 -18.33 -10.98 -28.58
CA ASN A 334 -18.30 -11.91 -27.44
C ASN A 334 -18.20 -11.23 -26.06
N GLY A 335 -18.16 -9.90 -26.05
CA GLY A 335 -17.97 -9.10 -24.84
C GLY A 335 -16.51 -9.02 -24.41
N PHE A 336 -16.26 -8.16 -23.41
CA PHE A 336 -14.93 -7.88 -22.88
C PHE A 336 -14.80 -8.39 -21.45
N LYS A 337 -13.65 -8.99 -21.13
CA LYS A 337 -13.29 -9.41 -19.78
C LYS A 337 -11.94 -8.84 -19.38
N HIS A 338 -11.86 -8.23 -18.21
CA HIS A 338 -10.60 -7.69 -17.71
C HIS A 338 -9.55 -8.81 -17.53
N LEU A 339 -8.33 -8.60 -18.01
CA LEU A 339 -7.24 -9.57 -18.00
C LEU A 339 -6.93 -10.06 -16.58
N LEU A 340 -6.85 -9.12 -15.64
CA LEU A 340 -6.56 -9.38 -14.23
C LEU A 340 -7.81 -9.61 -13.37
N GLY A 341 -8.99 -9.73 -14.00
CA GLY A 341 -10.25 -9.97 -13.27
C GLY A 341 -10.68 -8.85 -12.31
N ARG A 342 -10.16 -7.63 -12.49
CA ARG A 342 -10.61 -6.43 -11.77
C ARG A 342 -12.04 -6.08 -12.15
N ALA A 343 -12.75 -5.36 -11.28
CA ALA A 343 -14.14 -4.95 -11.49
C ALA A 343 -14.34 -3.87 -12.57
N ASN A 344 -13.25 -3.37 -13.17
CA ASN A 344 -13.33 -2.47 -14.32
C ASN A 344 -14.05 -3.16 -15.49
N THR A 345 -14.97 -2.45 -16.14
CA THR A 345 -15.75 -2.99 -17.25
C THR A 345 -15.48 -2.21 -18.52
N LEU A 346 -15.59 -2.89 -19.66
CA LEU A 346 -15.53 -2.29 -20.98
C LEU A 346 -16.74 -2.73 -21.78
N THR A 347 -17.46 -1.80 -22.38
CA THR A 347 -18.68 -2.07 -23.15
C THR A 347 -18.63 -1.38 -24.51
N ARG A 348 -18.92 -2.12 -25.59
CA ARG A 348 -19.14 -1.54 -26.93
C ARG A 348 -20.49 -0.82 -26.97
N LYS A 349 -20.52 0.40 -27.49
CA LYS A 349 -21.74 1.18 -27.80
C LYS A 349 -21.84 1.39 -29.31
N GLU A 350 -22.96 1.95 -29.78
CA GLU A 350 -23.18 2.21 -31.22
C GLU A 350 -22.13 3.18 -31.79
N ASP A 351 -21.73 4.17 -31.01
CA ASP A 351 -20.82 5.27 -31.38
C ASP A 351 -19.38 5.10 -30.88
N GLY A 352 -19.07 4.01 -30.18
CA GLY A 352 -17.73 3.77 -29.65
C GLY A 352 -17.68 2.81 -28.46
N TYR A 353 -16.99 3.18 -27.39
CA TYR A 353 -16.79 2.34 -26.20
C TYR A 353 -16.97 3.11 -24.91
N VAL A 354 -17.32 2.39 -23.84
CA VAL A 354 -17.35 2.94 -22.48
C VAL A 354 -16.56 2.02 -21.57
N TYR A 355 -15.48 2.53 -21.00
CA TYR A 355 -14.76 1.91 -19.88
C TYR A 355 -15.29 2.52 -18.57
N THR A 356 -15.61 1.67 -17.59
CA THR A 356 -16.15 2.10 -16.29
C THR A 356 -15.30 1.52 -15.17
N THR A 357 -14.81 2.39 -14.29
CA THR A 357 -14.06 2.00 -13.08
C THR A 357 -15.01 1.46 -12.00
N PRO A 358 -14.50 0.76 -10.97
CA PRO A 358 -15.31 0.33 -9.82
C PRO A 358 -16.03 1.49 -9.10
N ALA A 359 -15.39 2.67 -9.06
CA ALA A 359 -15.98 3.91 -8.53
C ALA A 359 -17.06 4.52 -9.44
N GLY A 360 -17.31 3.94 -10.61
CA GLY A 360 -18.32 4.41 -11.57
C GLY A 360 -17.90 5.58 -12.46
N ILE A 361 -16.61 5.95 -12.45
CA ILE A 361 -16.08 6.91 -13.43
C ILE A 361 -16.10 6.25 -14.82
N LYS A 362 -16.72 6.94 -15.77
CA LYS A 362 -16.92 6.49 -17.15
C LYS A 362 -16.02 7.27 -18.10
N TYR A 363 -15.21 6.51 -18.83
CA TYR A 363 -14.41 6.99 -19.94
C TYR A 363 -15.13 6.60 -21.23
N ARG A 364 -15.61 7.60 -21.96
CA ARG A 364 -16.27 7.39 -23.25
C ARG A 364 -15.26 7.53 -24.36
N PHE A 365 -15.20 6.58 -25.27
CA PHE A 365 -14.35 6.61 -26.45
C PHE A 365 -15.20 6.59 -27.71
N ASP A 366 -14.70 7.17 -28.78
CA ASP A 366 -15.29 6.98 -30.11
C ASP A 366 -14.91 5.63 -30.74
N ALA A 367 -15.35 5.39 -31.97
CA ALA A 367 -15.05 4.16 -32.70
C ALA A 367 -13.56 3.99 -33.05
N GLN A 368 -12.78 5.08 -33.06
CA GLN A 368 -11.33 5.08 -33.31
C GLN A 368 -10.52 4.93 -32.03
N GLY A 369 -11.17 4.97 -30.86
CA GLY A 369 -10.53 4.82 -29.56
C GLY A 369 -10.00 6.13 -28.96
N ARG A 370 -10.42 7.30 -29.47
CA ARG A 370 -10.13 8.60 -28.84
C ARG A 370 -11.08 8.81 -27.66
N CYS A 371 -10.55 9.21 -26.50
CA CYS A 371 -11.40 9.52 -25.34
C CYS A 371 -12.15 10.83 -25.60
N LEU A 372 -13.47 10.82 -25.43
CA LEU A 372 -14.36 11.97 -25.62
C LEU A 372 -14.75 12.62 -24.31
N SER A 373 -14.78 11.85 -23.22
CA SER A 373 -15.14 12.37 -21.90
C SER A 373 -14.73 11.41 -20.78
N VAL A 374 -14.42 11.99 -19.62
CA VAL A 374 -14.22 11.28 -18.35
C VAL A 374 -15.19 11.87 -17.34
N LEU A 375 -16.23 11.13 -16.99
CA LEU A 375 -17.35 11.63 -16.17
C LEU A 375 -17.65 10.68 -15.02
N ASP A 376 -17.98 11.23 -13.86
CA ASP A 376 -18.55 10.47 -12.75
C ASP A 376 -20.01 10.05 -13.03
N ARG A 377 -20.66 9.43 -12.04
CA ARG A 377 -22.05 8.96 -12.18
C ARG A 377 -23.07 10.08 -12.30
N LEU A 378 -22.74 11.26 -11.79
CA LEU A 378 -23.53 12.49 -11.88
C LEU A 378 -23.29 13.22 -13.21
N GLY A 379 -22.40 12.71 -14.06
CA GLY A 379 -22.07 13.34 -15.34
C GLY A 379 -21.11 14.52 -15.20
N ARG A 380 -20.39 14.64 -14.07
CA ARG A 380 -19.39 15.69 -13.79
C ARG A 380 -18.01 15.19 -14.14
N GLY A 381 -17.15 16.08 -14.65
CA GLY A 381 -15.80 15.69 -15.09
C GLY A 381 -15.33 16.55 -16.24
N VAL A 382 -14.76 15.92 -17.26
CA VAL A 382 -14.12 16.61 -18.38
C VAL A 382 -14.60 16.05 -19.72
N PHE A 383 -14.90 16.96 -20.66
CA PHE A 383 -15.10 16.67 -22.07
C PHE A 383 -13.86 17.03 -22.89
N LEU A 384 -13.57 16.23 -23.93
CA LEU A 384 -12.38 16.35 -24.76
C LEU A 384 -12.76 16.70 -26.21
N ASP A 385 -12.18 17.77 -26.74
CA ASP A 385 -12.40 18.28 -28.09
C ASP A 385 -11.23 17.97 -29.01
N TYR A 386 -11.53 17.52 -30.23
CA TYR A 386 -10.53 17.16 -31.22
C TYR A 386 -10.71 17.93 -32.53
N ASP A 387 -9.59 18.31 -33.16
CA ASP A 387 -9.51 18.66 -34.58
C ASP A 387 -8.70 17.58 -35.30
N GLY A 388 -9.35 16.81 -36.19
CA GLY A 388 -8.77 15.58 -36.71
C GLY A 388 -8.36 14.66 -35.56
N ASN A 389 -7.09 14.29 -35.47
CA ASN A 389 -6.57 13.42 -34.40
C ASN A 389 -5.94 14.18 -33.23
N LEU A 390 -5.89 15.51 -33.27
CA LEU A 390 -5.23 16.33 -32.25
C LEU A 390 -6.25 16.80 -31.21
N LEU A 391 -5.93 16.62 -29.93
CA LEU A 391 -6.75 17.09 -28.82
C LEU A 391 -6.56 18.59 -28.66
N ILE A 392 -7.55 19.40 -29.00
CA ILE A 392 -7.43 20.87 -28.98
C ILE A 392 -7.98 21.50 -27.70
N GLY A 393 -8.75 20.75 -26.90
CA GLY A 393 -9.30 21.26 -25.65
C GLY A 393 -9.82 20.20 -24.70
N ALA A 394 -9.68 20.46 -23.41
CA ALA A 394 -10.30 19.73 -22.31
C ALA A 394 -11.18 20.72 -21.53
N ARG A 395 -12.47 20.44 -21.36
CA ARG A 395 -13.42 21.33 -20.68
C ARG A 395 -14.05 20.62 -19.50
N ASN A 396 -13.88 21.18 -18.31
CA ASN A 396 -14.56 20.72 -17.12
C ASN A 396 -16.05 21.09 -17.19
N THR A 397 -16.93 20.22 -16.69
CA THR A 397 -18.37 20.46 -16.58
C THR A 397 -18.73 21.67 -15.72
N ARG A 398 -17.80 22.13 -14.88
CA ARG A 398 -17.94 23.26 -13.97
C ARG A 398 -17.25 24.55 -14.45
N GLY A 399 -16.79 24.60 -15.71
CA GLY A 399 -16.33 25.83 -16.36
C GLY A 399 -14.86 25.85 -16.80
N PRO A 400 -13.88 25.44 -15.97
CA PRO A 400 -12.47 25.45 -16.34
C PRO A 400 -12.18 24.73 -17.65
N ALA A 401 -11.26 25.26 -18.46
CA ALA A 401 -10.83 24.60 -19.67
C ALA A 401 -9.32 24.81 -19.91
N ILE A 402 -8.71 23.82 -20.55
CA ILE A 402 -7.31 23.83 -21.00
C ILE A 402 -7.32 23.59 -22.50
N HIS A 403 -6.59 24.39 -23.24
CA HIS A 403 -6.44 24.35 -24.68
C HIS A 403 -5.03 23.96 -25.08
N PHE A 404 -4.88 23.30 -26.21
CA PHE A 404 -3.61 22.79 -26.71
C PHE A 404 -3.36 23.25 -28.15
N ALA A 405 -2.12 23.61 -28.45
CA ALA A 405 -1.67 23.95 -29.78
C ALA A 405 -0.50 23.06 -30.21
N TYR A 406 -0.40 22.82 -31.50
CA TYR A 406 0.54 21.87 -32.10
C TYR A 406 1.30 22.51 -33.27
N ASP A 407 2.49 22.01 -33.55
CA ASP A 407 3.21 22.32 -34.79
C ASP A 407 2.71 21.48 -35.99
N ALA A 408 3.34 21.66 -37.15
CA ALA A 408 2.96 20.96 -38.39
C ALA A 408 3.23 19.44 -38.32
N GLU A 409 4.13 19.01 -37.44
CA GLU A 409 4.50 17.62 -37.18
C GLU A 409 3.60 16.96 -36.11
N GLY A 410 2.70 17.72 -35.47
CA GLY A 410 1.78 17.23 -34.45
C GLY A 410 2.36 17.18 -33.03
N ARG A 411 3.48 17.87 -32.77
CA ARG A 411 4.06 18.03 -31.43
C ARG A 411 3.36 19.17 -30.70
N MET A 412 3.03 18.98 -29.42
CA MET A 412 2.33 19.98 -28.61
C MET A 412 3.29 21.12 -28.27
N THR A 413 3.09 22.31 -28.80
CA THR A 413 4.01 23.44 -28.58
C THR A 413 3.55 24.38 -27.47
N HIS A 414 2.25 24.40 -27.18
CA HIS A 414 1.67 25.31 -26.21
C HIS A 414 0.43 24.70 -25.54
N ALA A 415 0.29 24.90 -24.23
CA ALA A 415 -0.93 24.62 -23.48
C ALA A 415 -1.32 25.85 -22.67
N TYR A 416 -2.60 26.21 -22.63
CA TYR A 416 -3.07 27.38 -21.87
C TYR A 416 -4.47 27.18 -21.33
N ASP A 417 -4.75 27.82 -20.20
CA ASP A 417 -6.07 27.76 -19.58
C ASP A 417 -6.96 28.98 -19.91
N THR A 418 -8.20 28.97 -19.43
CA THR A 418 -9.18 30.06 -19.64
C THR A 418 -8.73 31.42 -19.13
N THR A 419 -7.81 31.45 -18.17
CA THR A 419 -7.25 32.66 -17.55
C THR A 419 -5.94 33.11 -18.22
N LYS A 420 -5.46 32.35 -19.22
CA LYS A 420 -4.22 32.55 -19.99
C LYS A 420 -2.93 32.21 -19.25
N ARG A 421 -2.98 31.48 -18.13
CA ARG A 421 -1.76 30.77 -17.66
C ARG A 421 -1.37 29.77 -18.74
N CYS A 422 -0.08 29.62 -19.00
CA CYS A 422 0.38 28.80 -20.10
C CYS A 422 1.68 28.04 -19.81
N LEU A 423 1.92 27.04 -20.65
CA LEU A 423 3.14 26.28 -20.78
C LEU A 423 3.59 26.27 -22.24
N ASP A 424 4.85 26.59 -22.48
CA ASP A 424 5.53 26.41 -23.75
C ASP A 424 6.43 25.17 -23.69
N PHE A 425 6.38 24.36 -24.74
CA PHE A 425 7.15 23.12 -24.86
C PHE A 425 8.23 23.27 -25.93
N SER A 426 9.45 22.86 -25.58
CA SER A 426 10.62 22.90 -26.47
C SER A 426 11.13 21.50 -26.77
N TYR A 427 11.56 21.28 -28.02
CA TYR A 427 11.96 19.96 -28.51
C TYR A 427 13.31 19.98 -29.20
N GLU A 428 14.09 18.92 -29.01
CA GLU A 428 15.21 18.55 -29.87
C GLU A 428 14.92 17.21 -30.52
N GLU A 429 15.03 17.15 -31.85
CA GLU A 429 14.48 16.06 -32.66
C GLU A 429 13.00 15.78 -32.32
N ASN A 430 12.72 14.70 -31.58
CA ASN A 430 11.39 14.32 -31.10
C ASN A 430 11.31 14.16 -29.57
N GLY A 431 12.33 14.59 -28.83
CA GLY A 431 12.36 14.57 -27.36
C GLY A 431 11.96 15.92 -26.78
N LEU A 432 11.14 15.92 -25.73
CA LEU A 432 10.79 17.13 -24.97
C LEU A 432 12.00 17.53 -24.12
N VAL A 433 12.64 18.66 -24.45
CA VAL A 433 13.85 19.14 -23.77
C VAL A 433 13.58 20.27 -22.78
N GLY A 434 12.38 20.85 -22.80
CA GLY A 434 12.04 21.87 -21.82
C GLY A 434 10.57 22.24 -21.77
N ILE A 435 10.15 22.62 -20.57
CA ILE A 435 8.84 23.21 -20.27
C ILE A 435 9.10 24.59 -19.70
N LYS A 436 8.38 25.60 -20.19
CA LYS A 436 8.46 26.96 -19.70
C LYS A 436 7.09 27.51 -19.34
N THR A 437 6.94 28.07 -18.14
CA THR A 437 5.70 28.73 -17.72
C THR A 437 5.56 30.13 -18.32
N GLY A 438 4.34 30.69 -18.26
CA GLY A 438 4.07 32.10 -18.62
C GLY A 438 4.97 33.11 -17.87
N SER A 439 5.28 32.85 -16.60
CA SER A 439 6.22 33.62 -15.78
C SER A 439 7.69 33.49 -16.19
N GLY A 440 8.02 32.55 -17.07
CA GLY A 440 9.36 32.31 -17.59
C GLY A 440 10.20 31.29 -16.82
N ILE A 441 9.64 30.67 -15.78
CA ILE A 441 10.23 29.54 -15.05
C ILE A 441 10.41 28.39 -16.04
N THR A 442 11.61 27.81 -16.10
CA THR A 442 11.96 26.78 -17.10
C THR A 442 12.49 25.53 -16.42
N THR A 443 11.93 24.37 -16.74
CA THR A 443 12.46 23.05 -16.40
C THR A 443 13.02 22.41 -17.66
N LEU A 444 14.23 21.84 -17.58
CA LEU A 444 14.94 21.26 -18.72
C LEU A 444 15.12 19.75 -18.53
N PHE A 445 15.13 19.06 -19.66
CA PHE A 445 15.24 17.61 -19.74
C PHE A 445 16.35 17.23 -20.72
N SER A 446 17.10 16.19 -20.40
CA SER A 446 18.03 15.56 -21.34
C SER A 446 17.85 14.06 -21.38
N TYR A 447 18.30 13.44 -22.46
CA TYR A 447 18.11 12.02 -22.71
C TYR A 447 19.45 11.32 -22.95
N ASP A 448 19.52 10.05 -22.60
CA ASP A 448 20.68 9.21 -22.91
C ASP A 448 20.69 8.77 -24.39
N GLU A 449 21.71 8.00 -24.77
CA GLU A 449 21.87 7.48 -26.14
C GLU A 449 20.75 6.53 -26.59
N HIS A 450 19.91 6.05 -25.67
CA HIS A 450 18.76 5.17 -25.95
C HIS A 450 17.43 5.94 -25.92
N GLY A 451 17.45 7.23 -25.58
CA GLY A 451 16.29 8.11 -25.51
C GLY A 451 15.50 8.00 -24.21
N TYR A 452 16.12 7.58 -23.10
CA TYR A 452 15.50 7.62 -21.77
C TYR A 452 15.80 8.94 -21.05
N LEU A 453 14.89 9.41 -20.20
CA LEU A 453 15.01 10.67 -19.48
C LEU A 453 16.16 10.62 -18.47
N ALA A 454 17.33 11.09 -18.90
CA ALA A 454 18.59 10.98 -18.19
C ALA A 454 18.74 12.07 -17.13
N THR A 455 18.30 13.31 -17.41
CA THR A 455 18.43 14.38 -16.42
C THR A 455 17.18 15.25 -16.35
N VAL A 456 16.84 15.68 -15.13
CA VAL A 456 15.88 16.76 -14.87
C VAL A 456 16.64 17.93 -14.25
N THR A 457 16.50 19.12 -14.84
CA THR A 457 17.10 20.36 -14.33
C THR A 457 16.02 21.38 -14.07
N ASN A 458 15.91 21.81 -12.82
CA ASN A 458 14.85 22.72 -12.38
C ASN A 458 15.15 24.18 -12.74
N ALA A 459 14.24 25.07 -12.35
CA ALA A 459 14.29 26.48 -12.69
C ALA A 459 15.43 27.28 -12.04
N ARG A 460 16.16 26.70 -11.08
CA ARG A 460 17.40 27.29 -10.54
C ARG A 460 18.62 26.92 -11.39
N GLY A 461 18.46 26.10 -12.42
CA GLY A 461 19.57 25.51 -13.18
C GLY A 461 20.28 24.38 -12.45
N ILE A 462 19.65 23.82 -11.41
CA ILE A 462 20.16 22.69 -10.63
C ILE A 462 19.66 21.40 -11.27
N THR A 463 20.56 20.50 -11.62
CA THR A 463 20.22 19.13 -12.04
C THR A 463 19.83 18.33 -10.80
N GLU A 464 18.53 18.23 -10.55
CA GLU A 464 17.99 17.60 -9.35
C GLU A 464 18.03 16.07 -9.40
N LEU A 465 18.00 15.51 -10.61
CA LEU A 465 18.03 14.08 -10.83
C LEU A 465 18.83 13.72 -12.08
N CYS A 466 19.72 12.75 -11.94
CA CYS A 466 20.45 12.06 -13.00
C CYS A 466 20.14 10.56 -12.94
N ASN A 467 19.48 10.03 -13.96
CA ASN A 467 19.19 8.61 -14.13
C ASN A 467 20.22 7.95 -15.06
N ALA A 468 20.63 6.73 -14.73
CA ALA A 468 21.27 5.80 -15.65
C ALA A 468 20.39 4.58 -15.89
N PHE A 469 20.24 4.19 -17.15
CA PHE A 469 19.39 3.07 -17.55
C PHE A 469 20.22 1.91 -18.10
N ASP A 470 19.68 0.70 -17.99
CA ASP A 470 20.11 -0.41 -18.84
C ASP A 470 19.42 -0.35 -20.22
N PRO A 471 19.84 -1.17 -21.20
CA PRO A 471 19.23 -1.17 -22.54
C PRO A 471 17.71 -1.44 -22.53
N GLU A 472 17.21 -2.16 -21.53
CA GLU A 472 15.80 -2.48 -21.33
C GLU A 472 14.98 -1.31 -20.76
N GLY A 473 15.63 -0.23 -20.33
CA GLY A 473 14.98 0.99 -19.80
C GLY A 473 14.70 0.93 -18.31
N ARG A 474 15.38 0.03 -17.59
CA ARG A 474 15.33 -0.06 -16.13
C ARG A 474 16.36 0.89 -15.54
N VAL A 475 15.98 1.65 -14.52
CA VAL A 475 16.93 2.51 -13.80
C VAL A 475 17.92 1.64 -13.04
N THR A 476 19.21 1.82 -13.33
CA THR A 476 20.30 1.16 -12.59
C THR A 476 20.93 2.08 -11.56
N ARG A 477 20.75 3.39 -11.70
CA ARG A 477 21.29 4.41 -10.79
C ARG A 477 20.52 5.72 -10.85
N GLN A 478 20.31 6.36 -9.70
CA GLN A 478 19.88 7.75 -9.55
C GLN A 478 20.93 8.53 -8.78
N GLU A 479 21.22 9.76 -9.22
CA GLU A 479 22.08 10.71 -8.52
C GLU A 479 21.36 12.05 -8.35
N PHE A 480 21.44 12.61 -7.15
CA PHE A 480 20.75 13.82 -6.75
C PHE A 480 21.72 15.01 -6.66
N ALA A 481 21.18 16.23 -6.61
CA ALA A 481 21.98 17.46 -6.61
C ALA A 481 22.95 17.59 -5.41
N ASP A 482 22.68 16.92 -4.29
CA ASP A 482 23.57 16.89 -3.12
C ASP A 482 24.68 15.83 -3.20
N GLY A 483 24.75 15.09 -4.32
CA GLY A 483 25.68 13.98 -4.54
C GLY A 483 25.19 12.64 -3.99
N GLY A 484 23.98 12.58 -3.42
CA GLY A 484 23.35 11.33 -3.00
C GLY A 484 23.15 10.37 -4.18
N VAL A 485 23.39 9.08 -3.96
CA VAL A 485 23.30 8.06 -5.02
C VAL A 485 22.46 6.87 -4.56
N ILE A 486 21.47 6.49 -5.37
CA ILE A 486 20.76 5.21 -5.24
C ILE A 486 21.17 4.32 -6.40
N SER A 487 21.41 3.04 -6.16
CA SER A 487 21.69 2.06 -7.22
C SER A 487 20.83 0.81 -7.11
N TYR A 488 20.53 0.22 -8.27
CA TYR A 488 19.61 -0.90 -8.43
C TYR A 488 20.31 -2.03 -9.17
N ALA A 489 20.41 -3.19 -8.54
CA ALA A 489 20.98 -4.39 -9.13
C ALA A 489 19.89 -5.45 -9.33
N TYR A 490 19.44 -5.60 -10.58
CA TYR A 490 18.41 -6.57 -10.96
C TYR A 490 19.00 -7.97 -11.17
N ASP A 491 18.31 -8.98 -10.64
CA ASP A 491 18.60 -10.39 -10.86
C ASP A 491 17.32 -11.10 -11.31
N ASP A 492 17.12 -11.11 -12.63
CA ASP A 492 15.93 -11.68 -13.27
C ASP A 492 15.81 -13.19 -13.05
N ALA A 493 16.94 -13.90 -12.84
CA ALA A 493 16.92 -15.34 -12.57
C ALA A 493 16.35 -15.66 -11.19
N ARG A 494 16.50 -14.73 -10.23
CA ARG A 494 15.94 -14.82 -8.88
C ARG A 494 14.70 -13.96 -8.67
N MET A 495 14.23 -13.24 -9.70
CA MET A 495 13.11 -12.29 -9.63
C MET A 495 13.28 -11.28 -8.49
N GLN A 496 14.48 -10.72 -8.32
CA GLN A 496 14.76 -9.79 -7.24
C GLN A 496 15.53 -8.55 -7.71
N VAL A 497 15.42 -7.48 -6.94
CA VAL A 497 16.30 -6.31 -7.05
C VAL A 497 16.96 -6.05 -5.71
N ILE A 498 18.25 -5.69 -5.74
CA ILE A 498 18.97 -5.15 -4.59
C ILE A 498 19.07 -3.64 -4.78
N VAL A 499 18.45 -2.88 -3.89
CA VAL A 499 18.53 -1.42 -3.83
C VAL A 499 19.59 -1.05 -2.82
N THR A 500 20.56 -0.24 -3.23
CA THR A 500 21.53 0.39 -2.33
C THR A 500 21.18 1.88 -2.22
N ASN A 501 20.82 2.35 -1.03
CA ASN A 501 20.42 3.73 -0.81
C ASN A 501 21.63 4.68 -0.69
N GLN A 502 21.36 5.97 -0.45
CA GLN A 502 22.34 7.05 -0.38
C GLN A 502 23.34 6.92 0.78
N LEU A 503 23.05 6.07 1.77
CA LEU A 503 23.91 5.76 2.91
C LEU A 503 24.58 4.37 2.78
N GLU A 504 24.55 3.78 1.58
CA GLU A 504 25.08 2.44 1.27
C GLU A 504 24.34 1.27 1.92
N ASN A 505 23.18 1.51 2.54
CA ASN A 505 22.33 0.45 3.09
C ASN A 505 21.66 -0.34 1.96
N LYS A 506 21.59 -1.67 2.13
CA LYS A 506 21.07 -2.59 1.12
C LYS A 506 19.73 -3.20 1.50
N PHE A 507 18.80 -3.13 0.56
CA PHE A 507 17.45 -3.69 0.66
C PHE A 507 17.23 -4.66 -0.50
N THR A 508 16.74 -5.85 -0.21
CA THR A 508 16.42 -6.84 -1.26
C THR A 508 14.92 -6.99 -1.38
N TYR A 509 14.40 -6.76 -2.58
CA TYR A 509 12.99 -6.95 -2.91
C TYR A 509 12.88 -8.15 -3.83
N ILE A 510 12.07 -9.12 -3.45
CA ILE A 510 11.83 -10.35 -4.20
C ILE A 510 10.39 -10.31 -4.73
N HIS A 511 10.23 -10.70 -5.98
CA HIS A 511 9.00 -10.63 -6.72
C HIS A 511 8.56 -12.00 -7.20
N ASP A 512 7.25 -12.19 -7.40
CA ASP A 512 6.73 -13.37 -8.09
C ASP A 512 6.72 -13.19 -9.61
N GLY A 513 6.26 -14.21 -10.35
CA GLY A 513 6.18 -14.18 -11.81
C GLY A 513 5.23 -13.13 -12.41
N LEU A 514 4.42 -12.46 -11.57
CA LEU A 514 3.57 -11.33 -11.93
C LEU A 514 4.22 -9.99 -11.52
N TYR A 515 5.50 -9.99 -11.12
CA TYR A 515 6.24 -8.83 -10.63
C TYR A 515 5.63 -8.18 -9.38
N ARG A 516 4.91 -8.96 -8.57
CA ARG A 516 4.40 -8.50 -7.27
C ARG A 516 5.46 -8.71 -6.22
N THR A 517 5.71 -7.72 -5.36
CA THR A 517 6.68 -7.84 -4.28
C THR A 517 6.17 -8.80 -3.22
N ILE A 518 6.79 -9.97 -3.07
CA ILE A 518 6.37 -11.01 -2.12
C ILE A 518 7.25 -11.07 -0.87
N GLU A 519 8.44 -10.47 -0.91
CA GLU A 519 9.34 -10.43 0.23
C GLU A 519 10.26 -9.20 0.17
N VAL A 520 10.47 -8.56 1.32
CA VAL A 520 11.38 -7.43 1.50
C VAL A 520 12.37 -7.78 2.61
N ARG A 521 13.66 -7.64 2.33
CA ARG A 521 14.75 -7.94 3.29
C ARG A 521 15.58 -6.70 3.58
N THR A 522 15.82 -6.45 4.88
CA THR A 522 16.73 -5.41 5.38
C THR A 522 17.64 -6.03 6.44
N GLY A 523 18.89 -6.35 6.07
CA GLY A 523 19.74 -7.20 6.92
C GLY A 523 19.08 -8.57 7.18
N ASP A 524 18.92 -8.93 8.44
CA ASP A 524 18.25 -10.18 8.87
C ASP A 524 16.72 -10.04 8.97
N LEU A 525 16.18 -8.83 8.80
CA LEU A 525 14.75 -8.58 8.90
C LEU A 525 14.04 -8.94 7.59
N VAL A 526 12.92 -9.65 7.71
CA VAL A 526 12.16 -10.14 6.56
C VAL A 526 10.68 -9.83 6.72
N GLU A 527 10.11 -9.09 5.77
CA GLU A 527 8.67 -8.94 5.59
C GLU A 527 8.21 -9.83 4.44
N ARG A 528 7.05 -10.50 4.57
CA ARG A 528 6.46 -11.34 3.52
C ARG A 528 5.05 -10.89 3.18
N LEU A 529 4.75 -10.84 1.88
CA LEU A 529 3.46 -10.41 1.33
C LEU A 529 2.85 -11.56 0.53
N SER A 530 1.53 -11.69 0.58
CA SER A 530 0.77 -12.63 -0.27
C SER A 530 -0.40 -11.92 -0.93
N TYR A 531 -0.80 -12.43 -2.10
CA TYR A 531 -1.80 -11.79 -2.96
C TYR A 531 -2.80 -12.83 -3.46
N SER A 532 -4.03 -12.40 -3.74
CA SER A 532 -5.02 -13.17 -4.49
C SER A 532 -4.67 -13.24 -5.97
N GLU A 533 -5.43 -14.03 -6.73
CA GLU A 533 -5.35 -14.10 -8.18
C GLU A 533 -5.67 -12.73 -8.86
N LYS A 534 -6.41 -11.84 -8.20
CA LYS A 534 -6.72 -10.48 -8.68
C LYS A 534 -5.70 -9.42 -8.29
N ASN A 535 -4.53 -9.83 -7.78
CA ASN A 535 -3.45 -8.95 -7.30
C ASN A 535 -3.81 -8.12 -6.06
N LEU A 536 -4.79 -8.54 -5.29
CA LEU A 536 -5.17 -7.90 -4.02
C LEU A 536 -4.34 -8.52 -2.89
N LYS A 537 -3.74 -7.70 -2.02
CA LYS A 537 -2.88 -8.15 -0.91
C LYS A 537 -3.71 -8.89 0.15
N THR A 538 -3.52 -10.20 0.31
CA THR A 538 -4.31 -11.06 1.21
C THR A 538 -3.62 -11.35 2.55
N ARG A 539 -2.30 -11.16 2.64
CA ARG A 539 -1.55 -11.44 3.86
C ARG A 539 -0.27 -10.61 3.95
N ILE A 540 0.05 -10.18 5.16
CA ILE A 540 1.35 -9.58 5.52
C ILE A 540 1.91 -10.36 6.71
N VAL A 541 3.20 -10.69 6.66
CA VAL A 541 3.99 -11.12 7.82
C VAL A 541 5.05 -10.06 8.04
N ASN A 542 4.95 -9.33 9.14
CA ASN A 542 5.91 -8.28 9.45
C ASN A 542 7.27 -8.89 9.91
N PRO A 543 8.33 -8.08 10.04
CA PRO A 543 9.63 -8.52 10.57
C PRO A 543 9.62 -9.18 11.96
N ARG A 544 8.57 -9.00 12.76
CA ARG A 544 8.37 -9.70 14.06
C ARG A 544 7.70 -11.07 13.90
N GLY A 545 7.32 -11.47 12.69
CA GLY A 545 6.58 -12.71 12.42
C GLY A 545 5.06 -12.61 12.65
N LEU A 546 4.55 -11.41 12.94
CA LEU A 546 3.13 -11.16 13.19
C LEU A 546 2.36 -11.08 11.88
N ILE A 547 1.14 -11.63 11.86
CA ILE A 547 0.39 -11.87 10.63
C ILE A 547 -0.85 -10.98 10.58
N SER A 548 -1.01 -10.21 9.51
CA SER A 548 -2.27 -9.57 9.12
C SER A 548 -2.87 -10.30 7.91
N ARG A 549 -4.20 -10.43 7.87
CA ARG A 549 -4.92 -11.11 6.79
C ARG A 549 -6.04 -10.24 6.24
N TYR A 550 -6.23 -10.26 4.93
CA TYR A 550 -7.23 -9.47 4.23
C TYR A 550 -8.07 -10.39 3.34
N ARG A 551 -9.38 -10.18 3.36
CA ARG A 551 -10.33 -10.87 2.48
C ARG A 551 -11.05 -9.84 1.64
N PHE A 552 -11.32 -10.21 0.39
CA PHE A 552 -12.01 -9.36 -0.58
C PHE A 552 -13.21 -10.10 -1.15
N ASP A 553 -14.21 -9.35 -1.63
CA ASP A 553 -15.33 -9.90 -2.40
C ASP A 553 -14.94 -10.18 -3.87
N GLU A 554 -15.92 -10.59 -4.68
CA GLU A 554 -15.69 -10.90 -6.10
C GLU A 554 -15.31 -9.68 -6.95
N VAL A 555 -15.63 -8.46 -6.53
CA VAL A 555 -15.32 -7.23 -7.27
C VAL A 555 -14.04 -6.55 -6.76
N GLY A 556 -13.51 -7.01 -5.64
CA GLY A 556 -12.24 -6.59 -5.06
C GLY A 556 -12.36 -5.62 -3.89
N ASN A 557 -13.56 -5.41 -3.34
CA ASN A 557 -13.73 -4.61 -2.14
C ASN A 557 -13.21 -5.38 -0.92
N LEU A 558 -12.55 -4.71 0.02
CA LEU A 558 -12.05 -5.31 1.27
C LEU A 558 -13.24 -5.64 2.18
N VAL A 559 -13.48 -6.92 2.50
CA VAL A 559 -14.61 -7.36 3.35
C VAL A 559 -14.20 -7.78 4.76
N CYS A 560 -12.92 -8.11 4.99
CA CYS A 560 -12.37 -8.28 6.34
C CYS A 560 -10.88 -7.97 6.35
N ALA A 561 -10.47 -7.10 7.27
CA ALA A 561 -9.08 -6.93 7.67
C ALA A 561 -8.91 -7.51 9.06
N ARG A 562 -8.09 -8.56 9.19
CA ARG A 562 -7.79 -9.24 10.44
C ARG A 562 -6.37 -8.89 10.88
N ASN A 563 -6.24 -8.30 12.05
CA ASN A 563 -4.96 -7.86 12.58
C ASN A 563 -4.21 -9.03 13.29
N PRO A 564 -2.97 -8.81 13.75
CA PRO A 564 -2.21 -9.82 14.50
C PRO A 564 -2.85 -10.37 15.78
N LEU A 565 -3.70 -9.59 16.45
CA LEU A 565 -4.49 -10.05 17.61
C LEU A 565 -5.73 -10.87 17.21
N ASN A 566 -5.92 -11.12 15.92
CA ASN A 566 -7.07 -11.84 15.35
C ASN A 566 -8.40 -11.05 15.41
N GLU A 567 -8.37 -9.76 15.72
CA GLU A 567 -9.52 -8.86 15.66
C GLU A 567 -9.83 -8.58 14.17
N CYS A 568 -11.09 -8.66 13.73
CA CYS A 568 -11.49 -8.45 12.33
C CYS A 568 -12.36 -7.19 12.19
N THR A 569 -11.89 -6.25 11.37
CA THR A 569 -12.72 -5.18 10.82
C THR A 569 -13.43 -5.68 9.57
N THR A 570 -14.75 -5.78 9.59
CA THR A 570 -15.57 -6.17 8.44
C THR A 570 -16.17 -4.95 7.73
N TYR A 571 -16.38 -5.08 6.42
CA TYR A 571 -17.06 -4.08 5.61
C TYR A 571 -18.11 -4.74 4.73
N GLU A 572 -19.24 -4.07 4.56
CA GLU A 572 -20.28 -4.42 3.62
C GLU A 572 -20.47 -3.29 2.61
N TYR A 573 -20.79 -3.66 1.37
CA TYR A 573 -20.91 -2.73 0.25
C TYR A 573 -22.26 -2.91 -0.44
N ASN A 574 -22.79 -1.83 -0.99
CA ASN A 574 -23.94 -1.92 -1.88
C ASN A 574 -23.54 -2.43 -3.28
N THR A 575 -24.52 -2.55 -4.19
CA THR A 575 -24.31 -2.97 -5.58
C THR A 575 -23.42 -2.04 -6.41
N PHE A 576 -23.13 -0.86 -5.87
CA PHE A 576 -22.33 0.19 -6.48
C PHE A 576 -20.93 0.31 -5.86
N ASN A 577 -20.52 -0.64 -5.00
CA ASN A 577 -19.23 -0.67 -4.30
C ASN A 577 -19.04 0.48 -3.29
N GLU A 578 -20.11 1.08 -2.78
CA GLU A 578 -20.03 2.05 -1.70
C GLU A 578 -20.17 1.34 -0.34
N PRO A 579 -19.35 1.70 0.67
CA PRO A 579 -19.40 1.06 1.97
C PRO A 579 -20.68 1.46 2.71
N VAL A 580 -21.54 0.48 3.00
CA VAL A 580 -22.82 0.65 3.71
C VAL A 580 -22.75 0.27 5.18
N HIS A 581 -21.76 -0.53 5.58
CA HIS A 581 -21.57 -0.94 6.97
C HIS A 581 -20.10 -1.25 7.23
N ALA A 582 -19.62 -0.88 8.41
CA ALA A 582 -18.36 -1.38 8.94
C ALA A 582 -18.50 -1.74 10.41
N ALA A 583 -17.78 -2.77 10.84
CA ALA A 583 -17.75 -3.23 12.23
C ALA A 583 -16.38 -3.80 12.61
N VAL A 584 -16.02 -3.74 13.89
CA VAL A 584 -14.86 -4.42 14.48
C VAL A 584 -15.38 -5.44 15.48
N ASP A 585 -15.09 -6.72 15.25
CA ASP A 585 -15.58 -7.84 16.06
C ASP A 585 -17.08 -7.68 16.43
N GLU A 586 -17.90 -7.47 15.40
CA GLU A 586 -19.37 -7.28 15.47
C GLU A 586 -19.85 -5.93 16.05
N ILE A 587 -18.96 -5.10 16.60
CA ILE A 587 -19.29 -3.75 17.07
C ILE A 587 -19.33 -2.81 15.85
N THR A 588 -20.52 -2.31 15.54
CA THR A 588 -20.73 -1.40 14.40
C THR A 588 -19.98 -0.08 14.61
N ILE A 589 -19.23 0.34 13.59
CA ILE A 589 -18.56 1.65 13.53
C ILE A 589 -19.44 2.67 12.83
N PHE A 590 -20.02 2.29 11.68
CA PHE A 590 -20.96 3.12 10.94
C PHE A 590 -21.91 2.28 10.09
N GLN A 591 -23.05 2.89 9.73
CA GLN A 591 -23.91 2.45 8.64
C GLN A 591 -24.21 3.62 7.71
N ASN A 592 -24.15 3.43 6.40
CA ASN A 592 -24.42 4.48 5.42
C ASN A 592 -25.54 4.08 4.46
N GLU A 593 -26.38 5.05 4.11
CA GLU A 593 -27.35 4.95 3.02
C GLU A 593 -26.92 5.88 1.89
N TYR A 594 -27.17 5.46 0.65
CA TYR A 594 -26.84 6.20 -0.56
C TYR A 594 -28.06 6.31 -1.47
N ASP A 595 -28.13 7.35 -2.28
CA ASP A 595 -29.12 7.46 -3.35
C ASP A 595 -28.75 6.63 -4.60
N GLU A 596 -29.61 6.62 -5.62
CA GLU A 596 -29.38 5.89 -6.88
C GLU A 596 -28.18 6.41 -7.70
N LEU A 597 -27.63 7.57 -7.35
CA LEU A 597 -26.48 8.21 -7.99
C LEU A 597 -25.17 7.95 -7.23
N GLY A 598 -25.24 7.29 -6.06
CA GLY A 598 -24.10 6.97 -5.21
C GLY A 598 -23.73 8.07 -4.21
N GLN A 599 -24.63 9.02 -3.96
CA GLN A 599 -24.42 10.10 -3.01
C GLN A 599 -24.91 9.66 -1.63
N ILE A 600 -24.10 9.92 -0.60
CA ILE A 600 -24.47 9.56 0.77
C ILE A 600 -25.70 10.36 1.20
N THR A 601 -26.77 9.72 1.67
CA THR A 601 -27.98 10.41 2.13
C THR A 601 -28.13 10.36 3.64
N LYS A 602 -27.50 9.37 4.28
CA LYS A 602 -27.54 9.17 5.72
C LYS A 602 -26.32 8.41 6.22
N THR A 603 -25.84 8.80 7.39
CA THR A 603 -24.87 8.04 8.19
C THR A 603 -25.46 7.79 9.57
N ILE A 604 -25.31 6.58 10.06
CA ILE A 604 -25.59 6.17 11.43
C ILE A 604 -24.24 5.86 12.09
N ASP A 605 -23.88 6.58 13.15
CA ASP A 605 -22.66 6.32 13.89
C ASP A 605 -22.76 5.04 14.75
N ALA A 606 -21.65 4.67 15.38
CA ALA A 606 -21.56 3.50 16.25
C ALA A 606 -22.56 3.48 17.43
N THR A 607 -23.10 4.64 17.81
CA THR A 607 -24.09 4.79 18.90
C THR A 607 -25.53 4.91 18.40
N GLY A 608 -25.75 4.81 17.08
CA GLY A 608 -27.07 4.91 16.46
C GLY A 608 -27.50 6.34 16.14
N ASN A 609 -26.63 7.34 16.28
CA ASN A 609 -26.99 8.72 15.95
C ASN A 609 -27.03 8.89 14.44
N GLU A 610 -28.14 9.46 13.94
CA GLU A 610 -28.36 9.65 12.52
C GLU A 610 -27.93 11.06 12.07
N THR A 611 -27.15 11.13 11.00
CA THR A 611 -26.84 12.37 10.28
C THR A 611 -27.37 12.26 8.86
N LEU A 612 -28.16 13.23 8.41
CA LEU A 612 -28.80 13.23 7.09
C LEU A 612 -28.15 14.27 6.17
N PHE A 613 -28.00 13.92 4.90
CA PHE A 613 -27.37 14.76 3.89
C PHE A 613 -28.34 15.05 2.75
N SER A 614 -28.46 16.32 2.34
CA SER A 614 -29.20 16.72 1.14
C SER A 614 -28.25 17.30 0.11
N HIS A 615 -28.51 17.01 -1.15
CA HIS A 615 -27.66 17.38 -2.29
C HIS A 615 -28.46 18.24 -3.27
N ASP A 616 -27.77 19.12 -4.00
CA ASP A 616 -28.35 19.79 -5.16
C ASP A 616 -28.29 18.92 -6.43
N GLU A 617 -28.71 19.48 -7.56
CA GLU A 617 -28.67 18.81 -8.88
C GLU A 617 -27.25 18.53 -9.39
N ASN A 618 -26.25 19.24 -8.89
CA ASN A 618 -24.83 19.03 -9.21
C ASN A 618 -24.17 18.06 -8.21
N GLY A 619 -24.94 17.52 -7.26
CA GLY A 619 -24.47 16.63 -6.22
C GLY A 619 -23.55 17.25 -5.19
N ASP A 620 -23.64 18.56 -4.98
CA ASP A 620 -22.98 19.25 -3.87
C ASP A 620 -23.90 19.21 -2.63
N ILE A 621 -23.34 18.96 -1.45
CA ILE A 621 -24.10 18.92 -0.19
C ILE A 621 -24.64 20.31 0.12
N VAL A 622 -25.96 20.49 0.19
CA VAL A 622 -26.60 21.78 0.52
C VAL A 622 -27.08 21.87 1.97
N SER A 623 -27.28 20.73 2.64
CA SER A 623 -27.57 20.70 4.07
C SER A 623 -27.17 19.40 4.74
N VAL A 624 -26.74 19.52 6.00
CA VAL A 624 -26.50 18.41 6.92
C VAL A 624 -27.41 18.58 8.13
N THR A 625 -28.25 17.60 8.40
CA THR A 625 -29.10 17.53 9.61
C THR A 625 -28.43 16.58 10.59
N HIS A 626 -28.00 17.11 11.73
CA HIS A 626 -27.36 16.36 12.80
C HIS A 626 -28.38 15.56 13.62
N ALA A 627 -27.91 14.65 14.46
CA ALA A 627 -28.76 13.76 15.25
C ALA A 627 -29.67 14.48 16.27
N ASP A 628 -29.26 15.66 16.72
CA ASP A 628 -30.07 16.53 17.59
C ASP A 628 -31.13 17.35 16.82
N GLY A 629 -31.23 17.14 15.49
CA GLY A 629 -32.13 17.86 14.58
C GLY A 629 -31.62 19.25 14.18
N SER A 630 -30.43 19.64 14.64
CA SER A 630 -29.80 20.90 14.25
C SER A 630 -29.31 20.81 12.80
N ILE A 631 -29.36 21.92 12.05
CA ILE A 631 -29.09 21.91 10.60
C ILE A 631 -27.94 22.85 10.29
N THR A 632 -26.99 22.38 9.48
CA THR A 632 -25.96 23.20 8.83
C THR A 632 -26.28 23.28 7.34
N THR A 633 -26.25 24.47 6.74
CA THR A 633 -26.50 24.67 5.30
C THR A 633 -25.27 25.19 4.58
N PHE A 634 -25.17 24.89 3.28
CA PHE A 634 -24.03 25.20 2.45
C PHE A 634 -24.49 25.86 1.15
N GLU A 635 -23.76 26.87 0.71
CA GLU A 635 -23.87 27.44 -0.64
C GLU A 635 -22.59 27.16 -1.41
N HIS A 636 -22.70 26.94 -2.72
CA HIS A 636 -21.56 26.63 -3.60
C HIS A 636 -21.54 27.53 -4.83
N ASN A 637 -20.34 27.81 -5.34
CA ASN A 637 -20.16 28.49 -6.62
C ASN A 637 -20.23 27.52 -7.81
N MET A 638 -20.05 28.03 -9.03
CA MET A 638 -20.06 27.21 -10.25
C MET A 638 -18.95 26.15 -10.34
N LEU A 639 -17.84 26.32 -9.60
CA LEU A 639 -16.78 25.31 -9.45
C LEU A 639 -17.15 24.22 -8.43
N GLY A 640 -18.28 24.41 -7.74
CA GLY A 640 -18.79 23.68 -6.57
C GLY A 640 -17.88 23.73 -5.37
N LEU A 641 -17.26 24.89 -5.17
CA LEU A 641 -16.58 25.25 -3.94
C LEU A 641 -17.57 25.93 -3.01
N THR A 642 -17.52 25.57 -1.72
CA THR A 642 -18.40 26.10 -0.68
C THR A 642 -18.11 27.57 -0.42
N THR A 643 -19.05 28.44 -0.78
CA THR A 643 -18.96 29.90 -0.61
C THR A 643 -19.59 30.40 0.68
N ALA A 644 -20.52 29.64 1.27
CA ALA A 644 -21.09 29.96 2.56
C ALA A 644 -21.38 28.68 3.37
N VAL A 645 -21.12 28.75 4.68
CA VAL A 645 -21.51 27.72 5.65
C VAL A 645 -22.33 28.40 6.74
N THR A 646 -23.59 28.02 6.90
CA THR A 646 -24.45 28.51 7.99
C THR A 646 -24.62 27.41 9.02
N GLY A 647 -24.03 27.61 10.19
CA GLY A 647 -24.16 26.67 11.31
C GLY A 647 -25.55 26.72 11.95
N PRO A 648 -25.87 25.77 12.85
CA PRO A 648 -27.22 25.67 13.41
C PRO A 648 -27.70 26.87 14.24
N GLN A 649 -26.76 27.69 14.70
CA GLN A 649 -27.06 28.94 15.43
C GLN A 649 -27.37 30.12 14.49
N GLY A 650 -27.40 29.90 13.17
CA GLY A 650 -27.64 30.94 12.16
C GLY A 650 -26.43 31.83 11.86
N THR A 651 -25.26 31.49 12.41
CA THR A 651 -24.00 32.16 12.11
C THR A 651 -23.48 31.66 10.77
N THR A 652 -23.14 32.58 9.85
CA THR A 652 -22.66 32.24 8.51
C THR A 652 -21.21 32.67 8.32
N GLU A 653 -20.39 31.74 7.85
CA GLU A 653 -19.02 31.97 7.37
C GLU A 653 -19.03 32.02 5.85
N TYR A 654 -18.23 32.90 5.24
CA TYR A 654 -18.15 33.06 3.80
C TYR A 654 -16.73 32.85 3.28
N THR A 655 -16.61 32.23 2.10
CA THR A 655 -15.35 32.16 1.36
C THR A 655 -15.56 32.62 -0.08
N GLU A 656 -14.77 33.60 -0.51
CA GLU A 656 -14.69 34.07 -1.88
C GLU A 656 -13.49 33.42 -2.57
N PHE A 657 -13.64 33.00 -3.82
CA PHE A 657 -12.59 32.31 -4.59
C PHE A 657 -12.25 33.06 -5.87
N ASN A 658 -11.01 32.93 -6.35
CA ASN A 658 -10.63 33.36 -7.70
C ASN A 658 -11.05 32.33 -8.78
N GLU A 659 -10.75 32.63 -10.04
CA GLU A 659 -11.09 31.79 -11.20
C GLU A 659 -10.38 30.42 -11.20
N HIS A 660 -9.34 30.24 -10.38
CA HIS A 660 -8.62 28.97 -10.20
C HIS A 660 -9.17 28.10 -9.05
N GLY A 661 -10.13 28.64 -8.28
CA GLY A 661 -10.65 27.99 -7.09
C GLY A 661 -9.81 28.19 -5.83
N LEU A 662 -8.88 29.16 -5.82
CA LEU A 662 -8.12 29.51 -4.63
C LEU A 662 -8.87 30.57 -3.80
N PRO A 663 -8.92 30.45 -2.46
CA PRO A 663 -9.66 31.40 -1.62
C PRO A 663 -8.99 32.76 -1.61
N VAL A 664 -9.72 33.85 -1.89
CA VAL A 664 -9.20 35.23 -1.89
C VAL A 664 -9.64 36.04 -0.68
N VAL A 665 -10.81 35.72 -0.11
CA VAL A 665 -11.31 36.32 1.14
C VAL A 665 -12.06 35.26 1.93
N GLN A 666 -11.78 35.16 3.22
CA GLN A 666 -12.57 34.41 4.18
C GLN A 666 -13.18 35.37 5.18
N THR A 667 -14.48 35.23 5.46
CA THR A 667 -15.20 35.99 6.47
C THR A 667 -15.68 35.01 7.54
N ASP A 668 -15.21 35.17 8.78
CA ASP A 668 -15.64 34.34 9.90
C ASP A 668 -17.07 34.68 10.36
N GLY A 669 -17.62 33.88 11.29
CA GLY A 669 -18.96 34.09 11.82
C GLY A 669 -19.17 35.41 12.58
N SER A 670 -18.09 36.11 12.94
CA SER A 670 -18.12 37.44 13.56
C SER A 670 -18.00 38.58 12.55
N GLY A 671 -17.83 38.27 11.26
CA GLY A 671 -17.64 39.24 10.19
C GLY A 671 -16.19 39.69 9.99
N ASN A 672 -15.22 39.09 10.69
CA ASN A 672 -13.79 39.40 10.49
C ASN A 672 -13.32 38.81 9.17
N LYS A 673 -12.52 39.58 8.42
CA LYS A 673 -12.07 39.20 7.07
C LYS A 673 -10.58 38.90 7.03
N THR A 674 -10.23 37.78 6.41
CA THR A 674 -8.85 37.43 6.06
C THR A 674 -8.73 37.36 4.55
N GLY A 675 -7.84 38.18 3.97
CA GLY A 675 -7.59 38.23 2.51
C GLY A 675 -6.33 37.47 2.12
N TYR A 676 -6.31 36.94 0.90
CA TYR A 676 -5.19 36.17 0.34
C TYR A 676 -4.84 36.65 -1.08
N GLU A 677 -3.54 36.73 -1.37
CA GLU A 677 -3.01 37.01 -2.70
C GLU A 677 -2.06 35.88 -3.12
N TYR A 678 -1.97 35.60 -4.43
CA TYR A 678 -1.23 34.45 -4.98
C TYR A 678 -0.34 34.87 -6.14
N ASP A 679 0.72 34.09 -6.40
CA ASP A 679 1.47 34.14 -7.66
C ASP A 679 0.82 33.27 -8.76
N GLU A 680 1.38 33.26 -9.97
CA GLU A 680 0.87 32.47 -11.10
C GLU A 680 0.91 30.95 -10.87
N SER A 681 1.80 30.48 -9.98
CA SER A 681 1.95 29.08 -9.59
C SER A 681 0.98 28.68 -8.47
N GLY A 682 0.24 29.63 -7.91
CA GLY A 682 -0.71 29.41 -6.82
C GLY A 682 -0.09 29.47 -5.42
N ASN A 683 1.15 29.94 -5.27
CA ASN A 683 1.76 30.17 -3.96
C ASN A 683 1.19 31.44 -3.32
N VAL A 684 0.93 31.41 -2.01
CA VAL A 684 0.40 32.57 -1.26
C VAL A 684 1.47 33.65 -1.13
N THR A 685 1.33 34.78 -1.81
CA THR A 685 2.25 35.92 -1.72
C THR A 685 1.90 36.88 -0.60
N SER A 686 0.63 36.89 -0.16
CA SER A 686 0.18 37.75 0.95
C SER A 686 -1.01 37.18 1.70
N VAL A 687 -1.02 37.41 3.03
CA VAL A 687 -2.19 37.25 3.90
C VAL A 687 -2.48 38.58 4.57
N ILE A 688 -3.74 39.02 4.53
CA ILE A 688 -4.20 40.27 5.13
C ILE A 688 -5.17 39.89 6.25
N ASN A 689 -4.84 40.22 7.49
CA ASN A 689 -5.69 39.88 8.64
C ASN A 689 -6.90 40.83 8.78
N ALA A 690 -7.75 40.58 9.77
CA ALA A 690 -8.96 41.36 10.02
C ALA A 690 -8.70 42.84 10.34
N GLU A 691 -7.54 43.16 10.93
CA GLU A 691 -7.12 44.54 11.19
C GLU A 691 -6.55 45.25 9.94
N GLY A 692 -6.42 44.56 8.82
CA GLY A 692 -5.81 45.07 7.58
C GLY A 692 -4.28 45.02 7.56
N ASN A 693 -3.65 44.39 8.56
CA ASN A 693 -2.21 44.17 8.56
C ASN A 693 -1.85 43.11 7.53
N ARG A 694 -0.71 43.31 6.87
CA ARG A 694 -0.24 42.46 5.78
C ARG A 694 0.96 41.64 6.22
N ARG A 695 0.87 40.33 6.02
CA ARG A 695 2.01 39.40 6.02
C ARG A 695 2.32 39.02 4.57
N SER A 696 3.58 39.08 4.15
CA SER A 696 3.99 38.77 2.77
C SER A 696 5.02 37.66 2.71
N TYR A 697 5.06 36.94 1.59
CA TYR A 697 5.94 35.81 1.35
C TYR A 697 6.64 35.95 0.00
N GLU A 698 7.93 35.63 -0.03
CA GLU A 698 8.76 35.57 -1.22
C GLU A 698 9.23 34.12 -1.42
N TYR A 699 9.19 33.65 -2.66
CA TYR A 699 9.56 32.30 -3.07
C TYR A 699 10.68 32.34 -4.12
N ASP A 700 11.48 31.29 -4.19
CA ASP A 700 12.42 31.10 -5.30
C ASP A 700 11.71 30.57 -6.55
N ALA A 701 12.49 30.38 -7.63
CA ALA A 701 11.95 29.93 -8.92
C ALA A 701 11.38 28.50 -8.92
N VAL A 702 11.63 27.71 -7.88
CA VAL A 702 11.09 26.35 -7.71
C VAL A 702 10.04 26.27 -6.60
N GLY A 703 9.59 27.43 -6.09
CA GLY A 703 8.52 27.52 -5.09
C GLY A 703 8.99 27.37 -3.63
N LEU A 704 10.29 27.37 -3.35
CA LEU A 704 10.79 27.31 -1.97
C LEU A 704 10.67 28.69 -1.30
N HIS A 705 10.12 28.71 -0.09
CA HIS A 705 9.86 29.94 0.66
C HIS A 705 11.16 30.59 1.18
N MET A 706 11.59 31.69 0.59
CA MET A 706 12.86 32.35 0.97
C MET A 706 12.71 33.35 2.11
N ARG A 707 11.58 34.07 2.15
CA ARG A 707 11.41 35.19 3.08
C ARG A 707 9.96 35.46 3.39
N MET A 708 9.66 35.67 4.66
CA MET A 708 8.38 36.15 5.16
C MET A 708 8.56 37.50 5.84
N ILE A 709 7.65 38.44 5.64
CA ILE A 709 7.52 39.66 6.44
C ILE A 709 6.22 39.53 7.22
N ASP A 710 6.30 39.47 8.56
CA ASP A 710 5.14 39.26 9.41
C ASP A 710 4.30 40.54 9.57
N TYR A 711 3.15 40.45 10.25
CA TYR A 711 2.23 41.56 10.48
C TYR A 711 2.86 42.74 11.24
N ASP A 712 3.94 42.50 12.00
CA ASP A 712 4.73 43.52 12.70
C ASP A 712 5.78 44.19 11.80
N GLY A 713 5.90 43.77 10.53
CA GLY A 713 6.88 44.26 9.57
C GLY A 713 8.27 43.66 9.72
N VAL A 714 8.47 42.71 10.63
CA VAL A 714 9.77 42.09 10.89
C VAL A 714 9.96 40.87 9.98
N PRO A 715 11.08 40.78 9.24
CA PRO A 715 11.32 39.68 8.33
C PRO A 715 11.83 38.43 9.05
N VAL A 716 11.57 37.29 8.43
CA VAL A 716 12.09 35.97 8.73
C VAL A 716 12.58 35.37 7.41
N SER A 717 13.74 34.72 7.37
CA SER A 717 14.31 34.22 6.12
C SER A 717 14.84 32.80 6.22
N TYR A 718 14.79 32.09 5.11
CA TYR A 718 15.20 30.70 4.97
C TYR A 718 16.21 30.58 3.82
N ALA A 719 17.17 29.67 3.96
CA ALA A 719 18.01 29.24 2.86
C ALA A 719 18.01 27.71 2.80
N TYR A 720 18.09 27.21 1.57
CA TYR A 720 17.99 25.79 1.26
C TYR A 720 19.26 25.29 0.58
N ASP A 721 19.55 24.00 0.71
CA ASP A 721 20.51 23.34 -0.16
C ASP A 721 19.93 23.08 -1.56
N ASP A 722 20.68 22.38 -2.41
CA ASP A 722 20.33 22.17 -3.81
C ASP A 722 19.24 21.11 -4.02
N VAL A 723 18.90 20.32 -2.98
CA VAL A 723 17.76 19.39 -2.96
C VAL A 723 16.57 19.93 -2.16
N GLY A 724 16.60 21.21 -1.78
CA GLY A 724 15.47 21.90 -1.16
C GLY A 724 15.31 21.73 0.35
N ARG A 725 16.33 21.24 1.08
CA ARG A 725 16.29 21.11 2.54
C ARG A 725 16.75 22.41 3.23
N PRO A 726 16.10 22.86 4.31
CA PRO A 726 16.43 24.13 4.97
C PRO A 726 17.73 24.04 5.77
N ILE A 727 18.80 24.66 5.27
CA ILE A 727 20.13 24.68 5.92
C ILE A 727 20.35 25.90 6.81
N ARG A 728 19.51 26.94 6.66
CA ARG A 728 19.61 28.18 7.43
C ARG A 728 18.25 28.80 7.65
N PHE A 729 18.06 29.35 8.83
CA PHE A 729 16.87 30.11 9.21
C PHE A 729 17.28 31.32 10.04
N THR A 730 16.74 32.49 9.75
CA THR A 730 16.92 33.71 10.56
C THR A 730 15.59 34.12 11.14
N ASP A 731 15.50 34.16 12.47
CA ASP A 731 14.28 34.54 13.18
C ASP A 731 14.05 36.05 13.19
N LYS A 732 12.96 36.48 13.85
CA LYS A 732 12.58 37.89 13.96
C LYS A 732 13.58 38.75 14.75
N ASP A 733 14.36 38.14 15.64
CA ASP A 733 15.38 38.84 16.43
C ASP A 733 16.70 38.96 15.65
N GLY A 734 16.76 38.42 14.41
CA GLY A 734 17.96 38.38 13.59
C GLY A 734 18.91 37.25 13.98
N HIS A 735 18.46 36.30 14.79
CA HIS A 735 19.26 35.16 15.20
C HIS A 735 19.28 34.07 14.12
N GLU A 736 20.48 33.64 13.75
CA GLU A 736 20.69 32.62 12.73
C GLU A 736 20.79 31.21 13.33
N HIS A 737 19.98 30.29 12.81
CA HIS A 737 20.05 28.86 13.08
C HIS A 737 20.53 28.13 11.84
N ARG A 738 21.36 27.09 12.02
CA ARG A 738 21.90 26.28 10.92
C ARG A 738 21.59 24.80 11.12
N ARG A 739 21.47 24.08 10.00
CA ARG A 739 21.22 22.63 9.97
C ARG A 739 22.16 21.96 8.98
N GLU A 740 22.55 20.73 9.28
CA GLU A 740 23.33 19.86 8.40
C GLU A 740 22.58 18.52 8.28
N TYR A 741 22.55 17.98 7.07
CA TYR A 741 21.83 16.76 6.72
C TYR A 741 22.81 15.71 6.17
N ASP A 742 22.47 14.43 6.31
CA ASP A 742 23.10 13.37 5.51
C ASP A 742 22.48 13.27 4.10
N LEU A 743 23.00 12.37 3.27
CA LEU A 743 22.53 12.19 1.88
C LEU A 743 21.16 11.49 1.76
N ALA A 744 20.65 10.90 2.83
CA ALA A 744 19.27 10.40 2.90
C ALA A 744 18.28 11.49 3.37
N GLY A 745 18.78 12.66 3.77
CA GLY A 745 17.96 13.79 4.23
C GLY A 745 17.69 13.80 5.73
N HIS A 746 18.37 12.96 6.53
CA HIS A 746 18.25 13.02 7.98
C HIS A 746 19.01 14.20 8.55
N LEU A 747 18.43 14.89 9.54
CA LEU A 747 19.09 15.96 10.26
C LEU A 747 20.20 15.39 11.14
N ILE A 748 21.47 15.55 10.78
CA ILE A 748 22.60 15.04 11.58
C ILE A 748 23.14 16.07 12.56
N LYS A 749 22.85 17.36 12.35
CA LYS A 749 23.29 18.44 13.24
C LYS A 749 22.41 19.68 13.16
N SER A 750 22.07 20.22 14.31
CA SER A 750 21.35 21.48 14.47
C SER A 750 22.20 22.45 15.31
N ILE A 751 22.41 23.66 14.81
CA ILE A 751 23.21 24.70 15.46
C ILE A 751 22.29 25.87 15.77
N ASN A 752 22.16 26.20 17.06
CA ASN A 752 21.38 27.37 17.48
C ASN A 752 22.15 28.68 17.25
N ALA A 753 21.48 29.80 17.50
CA ALA A 753 22.04 31.14 17.35
C ALA A 753 23.29 31.43 18.18
N ALA A 754 23.45 30.76 19.33
CA ALA A 754 24.64 30.87 20.17
C ALA A 754 25.82 30.02 19.66
N GLY A 755 25.65 29.28 18.56
CA GLY A 755 26.64 28.33 18.04
C GLY A 755 26.65 26.98 18.75
N ALA A 756 25.72 26.74 19.68
CA ALA A 756 25.59 25.48 20.38
C ALA A 756 24.98 24.42 19.45
N ALA A 757 25.61 23.25 19.36
CA ALA A 757 25.28 22.22 18.39
C ALA A 757 24.70 20.97 19.05
N THR A 758 23.58 20.46 18.53
CA THR A 758 23.02 19.15 18.85
C THR A 758 23.23 18.23 17.66
N THR A 759 23.69 17.00 17.88
CA THR A 759 23.92 16.00 16.81
C THR A 759 23.02 14.79 16.93
N PHE A 760 22.78 14.12 15.81
CA PHE A 760 21.86 12.97 15.69
C PHE A 760 22.52 11.86 14.87
N GLU A 761 22.28 10.61 15.24
CA GLU A 761 22.76 9.40 14.57
C GLU A 761 21.58 8.46 14.29
N TYR A 762 21.57 7.78 13.14
CA TYR A 762 20.45 6.98 12.65
C TYR A 762 20.89 5.55 12.28
N ASP A 763 19.97 4.58 12.31
CA ASP A 763 20.20 3.22 11.80
C ASP A 763 19.81 3.10 10.31
N ALA A 764 19.94 1.88 9.77
CA ALA A 764 19.66 1.60 8.36
C ALA A 764 18.16 1.62 7.98
N LYS A 765 17.25 1.71 8.95
CA LYS A 765 15.81 1.88 8.76
C LYS A 765 15.37 3.32 9.13
N ASP A 766 16.33 4.24 9.16
CA ASP A 766 16.12 5.66 9.43
C ASP A 766 15.62 5.96 10.87
N ASN A 767 15.79 5.02 11.81
CA ASN A 767 15.46 5.27 13.21
C ASN A 767 16.58 6.05 13.91
N LEU A 768 16.23 7.07 14.69
CA LEU A 768 17.18 7.84 15.50
C LEU A 768 17.77 6.96 16.61
N THR A 769 19.04 6.60 16.53
CA THR A 769 19.72 5.74 17.54
C THR A 769 20.41 6.55 18.64
N LYS A 770 20.78 7.80 18.36
CA LYS A 770 21.47 8.64 19.36
C LYS A 770 21.27 10.13 19.11
N MET A 771 21.10 10.89 20.18
CA MET A 771 21.11 12.34 20.20
C MET A 771 22.19 12.81 21.18
N THR A 772 23.00 13.80 20.80
CA THR A 772 23.97 14.44 21.71
C THR A 772 23.68 15.93 21.78
N ASP A 773 23.39 16.44 22.97
CA ASP A 773 23.11 17.85 23.20
C ASP A 773 24.38 18.73 23.09
N ALA A 774 24.20 20.05 23.16
CA ALA A 774 25.30 21.00 23.07
C ALA A 774 26.28 20.98 24.26
N LEU A 775 25.94 20.29 25.35
CA LEU A 775 26.81 20.07 26.51
C LEU A 775 27.60 18.76 26.39
N GLY A 776 27.36 17.96 25.35
CA GLY A 776 27.98 16.66 25.13
C GLY A 776 27.27 15.50 25.84
N ASN A 777 26.07 15.72 26.39
CA ASN A 777 25.28 14.64 26.99
C ASN A 777 24.58 13.84 25.89
N SER A 778 24.75 12.52 25.90
CA SER A 778 24.14 11.64 24.90
C SER A 778 22.94 10.86 25.45
N THR A 779 21.86 10.84 24.68
CA THR A 779 20.72 9.95 24.86
C THR A 779 20.71 8.94 23.70
N SER A 780 20.63 7.63 23.99
CA SER A 780 20.55 6.60 22.96
C SER A 780 19.24 5.84 22.99
N PHE A 781 18.86 5.29 21.84
CA PHE A 781 17.58 4.63 21.61
C PHE A 781 17.80 3.25 20.97
N GLU A 782 17.07 2.25 21.42
CA GLU A 782 17.07 0.90 20.83
C GLU A 782 15.66 0.55 20.36
N TYR A 783 15.57 -0.21 19.29
CA TYR A 783 14.33 -0.51 18.57
C TYR A 783 14.13 -2.02 18.37
N ASP A 784 12.88 -2.45 18.31
CA ASP A 784 12.52 -3.79 17.85
C ASP A 784 12.54 -3.89 16.31
N PRO A 785 12.40 -5.10 15.73
CA PRO A 785 12.36 -5.30 14.27
C PRO A 785 11.31 -4.47 13.50
N ASN A 786 10.21 -4.07 14.14
CA ASN A 786 9.16 -3.26 13.51
C ASN A 786 9.42 -1.75 13.63
N GLY A 787 10.44 -1.33 14.37
CA GLY A 787 10.76 0.09 14.61
C GLY A 787 10.14 0.66 15.88
N ASN A 788 9.64 -0.19 16.78
CA ASN A 788 9.14 0.27 18.08
C ASN A 788 10.32 0.52 19.03
N ARG A 789 10.35 1.67 19.70
CA ARG A 789 11.44 2.04 20.60
C ARG A 789 11.36 1.29 21.94
N ILE A 790 12.15 0.25 22.10
CA ILE A 790 12.17 -0.61 23.30
C ILE A 790 13.02 -0.05 24.44
N ARG A 791 13.97 0.86 24.17
CA ARG A 791 14.82 1.45 25.20
C ARG A 791 15.18 2.90 24.90
N THR A 792 15.20 3.72 25.94
CA THR A 792 15.83 5.05 25.96
C THR A 792 16.84 5.09 27.10
N LEU A 793 18.12 5.29 26.78
CA LEU A 793 19.22 5.40 27.75
C LEU A 793 19.63 6.88 27.88
N LEU A 794 19.52 7.41 29.09
CA LEU A 794 19.85 8.79 29.42
C LEU A 794 21.36 8.96 29.70
N PRO A 795 21.88 10.19 29.64
CA PRO A 795 23.31 10.47 29.86
C PRO A 795 23.85 10.04 31.24
N ASP A 796 22.98 9.97 32.25
CA ASP A 796 23.32 9.54 33.61
C ASP A 796 23.37 8.00 33.77
N GLY A 797 23.12 7.26 32.68
CA GLY A 797 23.10 5.79 32.64
C GLY A 797 21.76 5.17 33.04
N THR A 798 20.76 5.96 33.45
CA THR A 798 19.40 5.46 33.69
C THR A 798 18.71 5.17 32.37
N SER A 799 17.78 4.22 32.35
CA SER A 799 17.05 3.88 31.13
C SER A 799 15.58 3.62 31.35
N THR A 800 14.76 4.03 30.38
CA THR A 800 13.37 3.63 30.27
C THR A 800 13.26 2.48 29.28
N LEU A 801 12.53 1.42 29.66
CA LEU A 801 12.23 0.26 28.80
C LEU A 801 10.74 0.27 28.46
N ALA A 802 10.40 0.00 27.20
CA ALA A 802 9.02 -0.13 26.75
C ALA A 802 8.80 -1.52 26.13
N ALA A 803 7.63 -2.11 26.41
CA ALA A 803 7.15 -3.30 25.73
C ALA A 803 5.90 -2.98 24.92
N TYR A 804 5.72 -3.72 23.83
CA TYR A 804 4.66 -3.50 22.85
C TYR A 804 3.86 -4.78 22.64
N ASP A 805 2.56 -4.64 22.45
CA ASP A 805 1.70 -5.75 22.04
C ASP A 805 1.90 -6.10 20.55
N GLN A 806 1.04 -6.97 20.02
CA GLN A 806 1.11 -7.44 18.63
C GLN A 806 0.60 -6.40 17.61
N LEU A 807 -0.03 -5.31 18.06
CA LEU A 807 -0.46 -4.18 17.24
C LEU A 807 0.46 -2.97 17.38
N ASP A 808 1.66 -3.19 17.95
CA ASP A 808 2.65 -2.14 18.20
C ASP A 808 2.16 -1.04 19.16
N ARG A 809 1.20 -1.35 20.05
CA ARG A 809 0.74 -0.47 21.12
C ARG A 809 1.57 -0.71 22.39
N VAL A 810 1.90 0.36 23.13
CA VAL A 810 2.68 0.25 24.38
C VAL A 810 1.87 -0.51 25.42
N CYS A 811 2.36 -1.66 25.89
CA CYS A 811 1.71 -2.47 26.93
C CYS A 811 2.42 -2.39 28.29
N SER A 812 3.68 -1.96 28.33
CA SER A 812 4.35 -1.59 29.58
C SER A 812 5.48 -0.57 29.39
N VAL A 813 5.72 0.24 30.42
CA VAL A 813 6.86 1.15 30.51
C VAL A 813 7.50 0.99 31.89
N CYS A 814 8.80 0.70 31.92
CA CYS A 814 9.61 0.58 33.12
C CYS A 814 10.63 1.73 33.16
N ASP A 815 10.63 2.53 34.22
CA ASP A 815 11.59 3.63 34.40
C ASP A 815 12.97 3.14 34.89
N GLY A 816 13.92 4.05 35.00
CA GLY A 816 15.28 3.74 35.45
C GLY A 816 15.40 3.28 36.91
N LEU A 817 14.31 3.34 37.69
CA LEU A 817 14.23 2.86 39.08
C LEU A 817 13.56 1.49 39.18
N GLY A 818 13.10 0.92 38.06
CA GLY A 818 12.38 -0.35 38.01
C GLY A 818 10.87 -0.21 38.23
N ASN A 819 10.34 1.01 38.30
CA ASN A 819 8.91 1.26 38.45
C ASN A 819 8.23 0.99 37.11
N THR A 820 7.30 0.04 37.09
CA THR A 820 6.63 -0.39 35.85
C THR A 820 5.17 0.04 35.85
N THR A 821 4.75 0.67 34.75
CA THR A 821 3.34 0.94 34.43
C THR A 821 2.90 -0.02 33.34
N HIS A 822 1.73 -0.64 33.49
CA HIS A 822 1.13 -1.52 32.49
C HIS A 822 -0.11 -0.90 31.86
N TYR A 823 -0.36 -1.19 30.59
CA TYR A 823 -1.45 -0.65 29.79
C TYR A 823 -2.21 -1.80 29.10
N GLN A 824 -3.54 -1.71 29.04
CA GLN A 824 -4.38 -2.62 28.27
C GLN A 824 -5.38 -1.83 27.43
N TYR A 825 -5.68 -2.36 26.24
CA TYR A 825 -6.56 -1.74 25.27
C TYR A 825 -7.71 -2.68 24.92
N ASP A 826 -8.85 -2.12 24.54
CA ASP A 826 -9.93 -2.88 23.92
C ASP A 826 -9.69 -3.10 22.41
N VAL A 827 -10.67 -3.75 21.78
CA VAL A 827 -10.69 -4.07 20.34
C VAL A 827 -10.80 -2.84 19.45
N MET A 828 -11.33 -1.73 19.97
CA MET A 828 -11.39 -0.44 19.27
C MET A 828 -10.11 0.37 19.43
N GLY A 829 -9.16 -0.12 20.24
CA GLY A 829 -7.90 0.55 20.54
C GLY A 829 -7.99 1.56 21.67
N ASN A 830 -9.09 1.62 22.42
CA ASN A 830 -9.21 2.51 23.57
C ASN A 830 -8.40 1.98 24.75
N LEU A 831 -7.75 2.86 25.50
CA LEU A 831 -7.04 2.50 26.74
C LEU A 831 -8.06 2.23 27.85
N VAL A 832 -8.22 0.97 28.25
CA VAL A 832 -9.25 0.53 29.22
C VAL A 832 -8.70 0.21 30.61
N HIS A 833 -7.40 -0.06 30.72
CA HIS A 833 -6.78 -0.38 32.01
C HIS A 833 -5.34 0.09 32.10
N VAL A 834 -5.01 0.75 33.21
CA VAL A 834 -3.63 1.08 33.60
C VAL A 834 -3.35 0.55 35.00
N VAL A 835 -2.19 -0.06 35.17
CA VAL A 835 -1.65 -0.41 36.49
C VAL A 835 -0.40 0.43 36.70
N ASP A 836 -0.46 1.37 37.65
CA ASP A 836 0.69 2.21 37.97
C ASP A 836 1.75 1.43 38.78
N PRO A 837 2.95 1.99 39.01
CA PRO A 837 3.99 1.30 39.77
C PRO A 837 3.66 1.04 41.24
N MET A 838 2.67 1.76 41.80
CA MET A 838 2.15 1.56 43.15
C MET A 838 1.04 0.50 43.20
N LYS A 839 0.73 -0.14 42.07
CA LYS A 839 -0.35 -1.12 41.86
C LYS A 839 -1.74 -0.52 42.01
N ASN A 840 -1.88 0.79 41.84
CA ASN A 840 -3.19 1.39 41.66
C ASN A 840 -3.71 1.01 40.27
N HIS A 841 -4.99 0.69 40.21
CA HIS A 841 -5.68 0.37 38.98
C HIS A 841 -6.50 1.58 38.54
N LEU A 842 -6.33 1.99 37.29
CA LEU A 842 -7.18 2.96 36.63
C LEU A 842 -7.91 2.24 35.50
N THR A 843 -9.23 2.36 35.45
CA THR A 843 -10.07 1.74 34.42
C THR A 843 -10.91 2.79 33.73
N TRP A 844 -11.12 2.64 32.42
CA TRP A 844 -11.98 3.48 31.60
C TRP A 844 -12.98 2.63 30.84
N GLU A 845 -14.22 3.08 30.78
CA GLU A 845 -15.27 2.49 29.93
C GLU A 845 -15.61 3.47 28.82
N TYR A 846 -15.73 2.96 27.59
CA TYR A 846 -16.08 3.75 26.42
C TYR A 846 -17.37 3.24 25.80
N ASP A 847 -18.11 4.12 25.14
CA ASP A 847 -19.17 3.71 24.24
C ASP A 847 -18.60 3.24 22.89
N ALA A 848 -19.49 2.75 22.01
CA ALA A 848 -19.09 2.27 20.69
C ALA A 848 -18.52 3.38 19.78
N ALA A 849 -18.75 4.66 20.08
CA ALA A 849 -18.14 5.79 19.39
C ALA A 849 -16.79 6.21 20.00
N CYS A 850 -16.21 5.37 20.86
CA CYS A 850 -14.93 5.63 21.55
C CYS A 850 -14.97 6.87 22.45
N ARG A 851 -16.15 7.23 22.97
CA ARG A 851 -16.30 8.32 23.94
C ARG A 851 -16.27 7.76 25.36
N LEU A 852 -15.58 8.44 26.26
CA LEU A 852 -15.44 8.03 27.65
C LEU A 852 -16.80 8.13 28.38
N LEU A 853 -17.25 7.02 28.97
CA LEU A 853 -18.46 6.92 29.79
C LEU A 853 -18.14 7.08 31.28
N SER A 854 -17.14 6.34 31.76
CA SER A 854 -16.75 6.33 33.16
C SER A 854 -15.25 6.12 33.30
N ASP A 855 -14.67 6.67 34.36
CA ASP A 855 -13.33 6.30 34.80
C ASP A 855 -13.33 5.94 36.29
N THR A 856 -12.39 5.10 36.71
CA THR A 856 -12.19 4.77 38.13
C THR A 856 -10.73 4.95 38.48
N ASP A 857 -10.45 5.68 39.55
CA ASP A 857 -9.11 5.85 40.13
C ASP A 857 -9.02 5.25 41.55
N ALA A 858 -7.88 5.46 42.23
CA ALA A 858 -7.68 5.02 43.62
C ALA A 858 -8.61 5.72 44.64
N MET A 859 -9.39 6.74 44.24
CA MET A 859 -10.38 7.46 45.04
C MET A 859 -11.84 7.03 44.76
N GLY A 860 -12.10 6.27 43.69
CA GLY A 860 -13.42 5.71 43.34
C GLY A 860 -13.86 6.05 41.91
N PRO A 861 -15.07 5.62 41.49
CA PRO A 861 -15.58 5.88 40.14
C PRO A 861 -16.04 7.34 39.96
N TYR A 862 -15.77 7.91 38.77
CA TYR A 862 -16.31 9.16 38.27
C TYR A 862 -17.13 8.88 37.00
N ASP A 863 -18.41 9.27 37.02
CA ASP A 863 -19.31 9.15 35.87
C ASP A 863 -19.32 10.46 35.09
N TYR A 864 -19.17 10.38 33.76
CA TYR A 864 -19.34 11.52 32.86
C TYR A 864 -20.70 11.39 32.17
N VAL A 865 -21.52 12.44 32.27
CA VAL A 865 -22.88 12.49 31.69
C VAL A 865 -22.83 12.93 30.25
#